data_AF-A0A818IIF3-F1
#
_entry.id   AF-A0A818IIF3-F1
#
_cell.length_a   1.000
_cell.length_b   1.000
_cell.length_c   1.000
_cell.angle_alpha   90.00
_cell.angle_beta   90.00
_cell.angle_gamma   90.00
#
_symmetry.space_group_name_H-M   'P 1'
#
loop_
_entity.id
_entity.type
_entity.pdbx_description
1 polymer ?
#
loop_
_entity_poly.entity_id
_entity_poly.type
_entity_poly.pdbx_seq_one_letter_code
_entity_poly.pdbx_strand_id
1 'polypeptide(L)'
;MGNCSNCVHQPHPAPQDQTSLNSASSSYNTSSSTFHRNIFSSRFSHIRTFPSYNLNSLIDETLLVIRTVVDTDQDPPHAMLVLSRIANREDRWLEVIVALIERVPMNDPLGATVIALLLDECLLPPKELLQQLIKRICLNNQSRIKILEAIIDEHIKQSSKQSDHRAIETPIDQIIHNNNTEQSTTITETTPAISNQTLETVDGQQTHEKINKISSLTSLRALKRPISPIKSINTSDISIQKKFDDNLHRERNTLVVLGCLAEKLVGPTSASILDTIALEYLIDRIHLGIYGYNQLKSIDFDEKNTTSKYSSVLKIILFALIALEKFSHTSESKHVLLQSLTINNEQIKMNILEYYEPWASSNNCLKRQIGFYAQWLLDNVFILDYRRPSYESIDHHCINVMLNDKDVSEYLKIAPDGLEARSDTVSFESVRCTFQVNSGVWYYEVLIVTDGVMQIGWAAKQSKFMNHEGYGIGDDQYSIAYDGCRNLIWFGAKSISHTNPSWKPGDIVGCLIDFDRREVIFSLNGRSLDPFRKLFSSTTNSSNTGYFAAASFMSYQHCRFNFGSTPFRYPPTTVKSFKTFNEYGQLSDNDKLILPKYKKLELLRLIKINDQDCILCADLHANILLKPCQHTGFCEQCANKLEICPICRSEIRERSIITD
;
A
#
# COMPACT_ATOMS: atom_id res chain seq x y z
N MET A 1 47.64 41.06 -38.71
CA MET A 1 46.71 42.15 -39.08
C MET A 1 45.61 42.13 -38.03
N GLY A 2 45.52 42.99 -37.02
CA GLY A 2 45.98 44.38 -36.85
C GLY A 2 44.75 45.31 -36.86
N ASN A 3 44.49 46.24 -35.94
CA ASN A 3 45.20 46.76 -34.75
C ASN A 3 44.16 46.88 -33.60
N CYS A 4 44.40 46.75 -32.29
CA CYS A 4 45.39 47.36 -31.38
C CYS A 4 45.28 48.89 -31.18
N SER A 5 44.65 49.29 -30.06
CA SER A 5 44.92 50.47 -29.19
C SER A 5 43.86 50.46 -28.07
N ASN A 6 44.16 50.25 -26.77
CA ASN A 6 44.95 51.06 -25.82
C ASN A 6 44.33 52.44 -25.54
N CYS A 7 44.09 52.92 -24.31
CA CYS A 7 44.13 52.37 -22.92
C CYS A 7 43.02 53.10 -22.10
N VAL A 8 42.80 53.04 -20.77
CA VAL A 8 43.49 52.53 -19.54
C VAL A 8 42.37 52.09 -18.54
N HIS A 9 42.52 51.66 -17.28
CA HIS A 9 43.62 51.63 -16.29
C HIS A 9 43.79 50.23 -15.68
N GLN A 10 45.00 49.95 -15.19
CA GLN A 10 45.40 48.80 -14.36
C GLN A 10 46.14 49.35 -13.11
N PRO A 11 46.39 48.58 -12.01
CA PRO A 11 47.16 47.33 -12.06
C PRO A 11 46.70 46.16 -11.14
N HIS A 12 47.23 44.98 -11.45
CA HIS A 12 47.32 43.78 -10.58
C HIS A 12 48.55 43.90 -9.64
N PRO A 13 48.65 43.19 -8.48
CA PRO A 13 48.90 41.74 -8.43
C PRO A 13 48.17 40.96 -7.30
N ALA A 14 48.43 39.65 -7.25
CA ALA A 14 48.06 38.69 -6.19
C ALA A 14 49.33 37.86 -5.83
N PRO A 15 49.29 36.85 -4.93
CA PRO A 15 48.31 36.50 -3.87
C PRO A 15 48.96 36.39 -2.47
N GLN A 16 48.16 36.21 -1.40
CA GLN A 16 48.58 35.49 -0.17
C GLN A 16 47.39 35.11 0.73
N ASP A 17 47.63 34.20 1.69
CA ASP A 17 46.63 33.42 2.44
C ASP A 17 46.15 34.00 3.80
N GLN A 18 45.18 33.28 4.37
CA GLN A 18 44.82 33.12 5.80
C GLN A 18 43.77 34.02 6.46
N THR A 19 43.02 33.36 7.37
CA THR A 19 42.02 33.86 8.35
C THR A 19 40.69 34.38 7.77
N SER A 20 39.53 34.09 8.39
CA SER A 20 39.23 33.20 9.52
C SER A 20 37.82 32.60 9.41
N LEU A 21 37.69 31.30 9.71
CA LEU A 21 36.42 30.63 9.97
C LEU A 21 36.15 30.70 11.49
N ASN A 22 35.10 31.42 11.88
CA ASN A 22 34.59 31.41 13.26
C ASN A 22 33.26 30.63 13.29
N SER A 23 33.21 29.59 14.11
CA SER A 23 32.10 28.64 14.20
C SER A 23 31.25 28.87 15.46
N ALA A 24 29.93 28.94 15.28
CA ALA A 24 28.93 28.73 16.34
C ALA A 24 27.54 28.53 15.71
N SER A 25 26.67 27.67 16.21
CA SER A 25 26.86 26.48 17.06
C SER A 25 25.62 25.59 16.91
N SER A 26 25.75 24.26 17.06
CA SER A 26 24.65 23.34 16.77
C SER A 26 23.70 23.16 17.95
N SER A 27 22.41 23.41 17.75
CA SER A 27 21.33 22.91 18.61
C SER A 27 20.59 21.77 17.90
N TYR A 28 20.49 20.59 18.53
CA TYR A 28 20.01 19.36 17.89
C TYR A 28 18.48 19.17 18.01
N ASN A 29 17.71 20.14 17.48
CA ASN A 29 16.27 19.97 17.33
C ASN A 29 15.97 18.87 16.31
N THR A 30 15.26 17.83 16.74
CA THR A 30 14.73 16.77 15.86
C THR A 30 13.63 17.35 14.97
N SER A 31 13.99 17.75 13.76
CA SER A 31 13.09 18.31 12.77
C SER A 31 13.15 17.52 11.46
N SER A 32 12.11 16.73 11.19
CA SER A 32 11.86 16.06 9.91
C SER A 32 11.47 17.10 8.85
N SER A 33 12.46 17.86 8.37
CA SER A 33 12.28 18.97 7.44
C SER A 33 12.32 18.50 5.98
N THR A 34 11.12 18.21 5.47
CA THR A 34 10.74 18.03 4.04
C THR A 34 11.73 18.59 3.00
N PHE A 35 12.41 17.69 2.30
CA PHE A 35 13.41 18.07 1.27
C PHE A 35 12.77 18.62 -0.03
N HIS A 36 11.48 18.36 -0.25
CA HIS A 36 10.65 18.92 -1.35
C HIS A 36 10.68 20.46 -1.41
N ARG A 37 11.01 21.15 -0.30
CA ARG A 37 11.03 22.62 -0.24
C ARG A 37 11.98 23.29 -1.26
N ASN A 38 13.03 22.62 -1.72
CA ASN A 38 14.09 23.29 -2.48
C ASN A 38 13.84 23.43 -3.99
N ILE A 39 12.87 22.72 -4.57
CA ILE A 39 12.50 22.91 -5.99
C ILE A 39 11.75 24.24 -6.18
N PHE A 40 10.91 24.64 -5.23
CA PHE A 40 9.99 25.79 -5.39
C PHE A 40 10.38 27.08 -4.65
N SER A 41 11.48 27.08 -3.88
CA SER A 41 11.83 28.19 -2.97
C SER A 41 12.32 29.48 -3.68
N SER A 42 12.79 29.42 -4.94
CA SER A 42 13.27 30.62 -5.63
C SER A 42 13.07 30.64 -7.15
N ARG A 43 12.10 31.45 -7.62
CA ARG A 43 12.15 32.23 -8.91
C ARG A 43 10.90 33.04 -9.32
N PHE A 44 9.79 33.03 -8.58
CA PHE A 44 8.52 33.64 -9.05
C PHE A 44 8.03 34.87 -8.26
N SER A 45 8.67 36.01 -8.47
CA SER A 45 8.25 37.34 -7.97
C SER A 45 7.20 38.06 -8.85
N HIS A 46 6.84 37.50 -10.01
CA HIS A 46 6.15 38.21 -11.09
C HIS A 46 4.94 37.46 -11.70
N ILE A 47 3.97 37.11 -10.86
CA ILE A 47 2.58 36.90 -11.31
C ILE A 47 1.69 37.81 -10.48
N ARG A 48 1.20 38.90 -11.08
CA ARG A 48 0.24 39.83 -10.46
C ARG A 48 -1.15 39.58 -11.07
N THR A 49 -2.15 39.64 -10.19
CA THR A 49 -3.58 39.31 -10.40
C THR A 49 -3.88 37.83 -10.72
N PHE A 50 -4.95 37.32 -10.11
CA PHE A 50 -5.47 35.97 -10.36
C PHE A 50 -6.75 36.09 -11.19
N PRO A 51 -6.84 35.51 -12.40
CA PRO A 51 -8.13 35.23 -13.02
C PRO A 51 -8.87 34.15 -12.21
N SER A 52 -10.19 34.05 -12.40
CA SER A 52 -11.04 33.04 -11.73
C SER A 52 -10.85 31.64 -12.34
N TYR A 53 -9.74 30.98 -12.00
CA TYR A 53 -9.45 29.61 -12.44
C TYR A 53 -10.55 28.63 -11.99
N ASN A 54 -11.03 27.81 -12.92
CA ASN A 54 -11.99 26.75 -12.66
C ASN A 54 -11.28 25.51 -12.08
N LEU A 55 -11.49 25.22 -10.80
CA LEU A 55 -10.85 24.09 -10.09
C LEU A 55 -11.10 22.75 -10.79
N ASN A 56 -12.31 22.54 -11.35
CA ASN A 56 -12.65 21.30 -12.04
C ASN A 56 -11.80 21.10 -13.30
N SER A 57 -11.57 22.16 -14.07
CA SER A 57 -10.73 22.11 -15.26
C SER A 57 -9.26 21.83 -14.92
N LEU A 58 -8.75 22.40 -13.82
CA LEU A 58 -7.38 22.12 -13.36
C LEU A 58 -7.21 20.67 -12.87
N ILE A 59 -8.22 20.10 -12.22
CA ILE A 59 -8.20 18.69 -11.79
C ILE A 59 -8.24 17.76 -13.01
N ASP A 60 -9.08 18.07 -14.02
CA ASP A 60 -9.16 17.32 -15.26
C ASP A 60 -7.85 17.38 -16.07
N GLU A 61 -7.23 18.56 -16.16
CA GLU A 61 -5.91 18.74 -16.78
C GLU A 61 -4.83 17.95 -16.02
N THR A 62 -4.85 17.97 -14.68
CA THR A 62 -3.90 17.20 -13.86
C THR A 62 -4.04 15.69 -14.08
N LEU A 63 -5.27 15.16 -14.10
CA LEU A 63 -5.56 13.74 -14.37
C LEU A 63 -5.14 13.31 -15.79
N LEU A 64 -5.19 14.22 -16.76
CA LEU A 64 -4.74 13.98 -18.13
C LEU A 64 -3.21 14.00 -18.23
N VAL A 65 -2.57 15.06 -17.73
CA VAL A 65 -1.12 15.29 -17.91
C VAL A 65 -0.26 14.39 -17.03
N ILE A 66 -0.72 13.98 -15.83
CA ILE A 66 0.08 13.10 -14.96
C ILE A 66 0.33 11.71 -15.58
N ARG A 67 -0.57 11.25 -16.45
CA ARG A 67 -0.40 10.04 -17.27
C ARG A 67 0.71 10.17 -18.32
N THR A 68 1.14 11.40 -18.61
CA THR A 68 2.20 11.73 -19.57
C THR A 68 3.41 12.41 -18.91
N VAL A 69 3.49 12.47 -17.58
CA VAL A 69 4.73 12.82 -16.87
C VAL A 69 5.71 11.66 -17.01
N VAL A 70 6.84 11.93 -17.65
CA VAL A 70 7.79 10.93 -18.18
C VAL A 70 9.24 11.31 -17.85
N ASP A 71 9.43 12.25 -16.92
CA ASP A 71 10.72 12.85 -16.59
C ASP A 71 10.67 13.33 -15.14
N THR A 72 11.67 12.97 -14.34
CA THR A 72 11.81 13.34 -12.92
C THR A 72 12.35 14.75 -12.73
N ASP A 73 13.02 15.31 -13.74
CA ASP A 73 13.58 16.67 -13.70
C ASP A 73 12.58 17.73 -14.23
N GLN A 74 11.36 17.33 -14.63
CA GLN A 74 10.31 18.25 -15.07
C GLN A 74 9.47 18.78 -13.91
N ASP A 75 9.19 20.09 -13.93
CA ASP A 75 8.21 20.73 -13.05
C ASP A 75 6.86 19.95 -13.05
N PRO A 76 6.22 19.73 -11.89
CA PRO A 76 4.89 19.12 -11.84
C PRO A 76 3.87 19.84 -12.73
N PRO A 77 2.84 19.14 -13.23
CA PRO A 77 1.89 19.70 -14.20
C PRO A 77 1.38 21.09 -13.81
N HIS A 78 1.33 22.04 -14.74
CA HIS A 78 1.04 23.44 -14.43
C HIS A 78 -0.27 23.61 -13.63
N ALA A 79 -1.33 22.88 -14.00
CA ALA A 79 -2.57 22.86 -13.25
C ALA A 79 -2.43 22.34 -11.81
N MET A 80 -1.58 21.34 -11.55
CA MET A 80 -1.28 20.84 -10.20
C MET A 80 -0.54 21.90 -9.36
N LEU A 81 0.42 22.62 -9.95
CA LEU A 81 1.09 23.75 -9.30
C LEU A 81 0.12 24.90 -8.99
N VAL A 82 -0.84 25.19 -9.88
CA VAL A 82 -1.89 26.18 -9.63
C VAL A 82 -2.84 25.71 -8.53
N LEU A 83 -3.24 24.44 -8.51
CA LEU A 83 -4.07 23.86 -7.46
C LEU A 83 -3.38 23.90 -6.08
N SER A 84 -2.11 23.50 -5.99
CA SER A 84 -1.32 23.60 -4.76
C SER A 84 -1.22 25.06 -4.28
N ARG A 85 -0.97 26.02 -5.17
CA ARG A 85 -0.95 27.46 -4.82
C ARG A 85 -2.29 28.00 -4.33
N ILE A 86 -3.42 27.46 -4.80
CA ILE A 86 -4.76 27.83 -4.29
C ILE A 86 -5.02 27.16 -2.94
N ALA A 87 -4.69 25.88 -2.80
CA ALA A 87 -4.88 25.12 -1.56
C ALA A 87 -3.99 25.63 -0.41
N ASN A 88 -2.79 26.11 -0.71
CA ASN A 88 -1.88 26.76 0.24
C ASN A 88 -2.40 28.13 0.74
N ARG A 89 -3.61 28.56 0.36
CA ARG A 89 -4.36 29.63 1.02
C ARG A 89 -5.44 29.03 1.92
N GLU A 90 -5.42 29.39 3.20
CA GLU A 90 -6.41 28.94 4.19
C GLU A 90 -7.87 29.23 3.76
N ASP A 91 -8.12 30.40 3.16
CA ASP A 91 -9.45 30.82 2.71
C ASP A 91 -10.01 30.01 1.53
N ARG A 92 -9.15 29.26 0.81
CA ARG A 92 -9.54 28.47 -0.38
C ARG A 92 -9.18 26.99 -0.32
N TRP A 93 -8.43 26.54 0.69
CA TRP A 93 -8.09 25.13 0.90
C TRP A 93 -9.33 24.21 0.81
N LEU A 94 -10.40 24.58 1.53
CA LEU A 94 -11.64 23.79 1.56
C LEU A 94 -12.34 23.71 0.19
N GLU A 95 -12.17 24.71 -0.68
CA GLU A 95 -12.70 24.65 -2.07
C GLU A 95 -11.97 23.58 -2.87
N VAL A 96 -10.64 23.51 -2.77
CA VAL A 96 -9.81 22.54 -3.49
C VAL A 96 -10.07 21.12 -3.02
N ILE A 97 -10.17 20.90 -1.71
CA ILE A 97 -10.42 19.55 -1.17
C ILE A 97 -11.82 19.04 -1.55
N VAL A 98 -12.83 19.92 -1.50
CA VAL A 98 -14.18 19.57 -1.96
C VAL A 98 -14.21 19.30 -3.46
N ALA A 99 -13.54 20.13 -4.28
CA ALA A 99 -13.44 19.91 -5.72
C ALA A 99 -12.76 18.57 -6.06
N LEU A 100 -11.70 18.17 -5.35
CA LEU A 100 -11.08 16.86 -5.50
C LEU A 100 -12.04 15.71 -5.15
N ILE A 101 -12.80 15.86 -4.06
CA ILE A 101 -13.80 14.86 -3.65
C ILE A 101 -14.93 14.73 -4.69
N GLU A 102 -15.37 15.83 -5.28
CA GLU A 102 -16.51 15.88 -6.23
C GLU A 102 -16.12 15.66 -7.70
N ARG A 103 -14.84 15.80 -8.08
CA ARG A 103 -14.39 15.75 -9.48
C ARG A 103 -13.65 14.47 -9.87
N VAL A 104 -12.86 13.88 -8.96
CA VAL A 104 -11.90 12.81 -9.31
C VAL A 104 -12.61 11.46 -9.55
N PRO A 105 -12.47 10.83 -10.74
CA PRO A 105 -13.28 9.65 -11.08
C PRO A 105 -12.93 8.37 -10.30
N MET A 106 -13.95 7.57 -9.98
CA MET A 106 -13.84 6.30 -9.24
C MET A 106 -12.98 5.24 -9.94
N ASN A 107 -12.99 5.25 -11.28
CA ASN A 107 -12.36 4.27 -12.14
C ASN A 107 -11.16 4.84 -12.93
N ASP A 108 -10.63 5.99 -12.50
CA ASP A 108 -9.33 6.47 -12.97
C ASP A 108 -8.20 5.70 -12.23
N PRO A 109 -7.26 5.03 -12.92
CA PRO A 109 -6.17 4.29 -12.29
C PRO A 109 -5.23 5.16 -11.44
N LEU A 110 -5.12 6.46 -11.75
CA LEU A 110 -4.28 7.43 -11.02
C LEU A 110 -5.12 8.41 -10.18
N GLY A 111 -6.45 8.27 -10.16
CA GLY A 111 -7.34 9.22 -9.48
C GLY A 111 -7.03 9.40 -7.99
N ALA A 112 -6.86 8.29 -7.26
CA ALA A 112 -6.47 8.37 -5.84
C ALA A 112 -5.06 8.96 -5.68
N THR A 113 -4.12 8.61 -6.56
CA THR A 113 -2.74 9.10 -6.57
C THR A 113 -2.67 10.63 -6.79
N VAL A 114 -3.51 11.19 -7.67
CA VAL A 114 -3.61 12.66 -7.86
C VAL A 114 -4.09 13.38 -6.60
N ILE A 115 -5.05 12.81 -5.86
CA ILE A 115 -5.48 13.37 -4.57
C ILE A 115 -4.32 13.34 -3.56
N ALA A 116 -3.59 12.22 -3.49
CA ALA A 116 -2.48 12.04 -2.55
C ALA A 116 -1.32 13.00 -2.81
N LEU A 117 -0.81 13.05 -4.05
CA LEU A 117 0.31 13.93 -4.44
C LEU A 117 -0.01 15.42 -4.22
N LEU A 118 -1.23 15.84 -4.58
CA LEU A 118 -1.66 17.22 -4.39
C LEU A 118 -1.76 17.55 -2.91
N LEU A 119 -2.31 16.66 -2.08
CA LEU A 119 -2.36 16.84 -0.62
C LEU A 119 -0.98 16.82 0.03
N ASP A 120 0.00 16.10 -0.52
CA ASP A 120 1.35 16.07 0.05
C ASP A 120 2.14 17.38 -0.19
N GLU A 121 1.97 18.01 -1.36
CA GLU A 121 2.51 19.34 -1.65
C GLU A 121 1.70 20.50 -0.99
N CYS A 122 0.61 20.19 -0.28
CA CYS A 122 -0.17 21.20 0.45
C CYS A 122 0.26 21.35 1.91
N LEU A 123 0.29 22.61 2.38
CA LEU A 123 0.34 22.94 3.80
C LEU A 123 -0.89 22.39 4.53
N LEU A 124 -0.68 21.91 5.77
CA LEU A 124 -1.78 21.57 6.65
C LEU A 124 -2.50 22.87 7.08
N PRO A 125 -3.83 22.95 6.94
CA PRO A 125 -4.60 24.09 7.41
C PRO A 125 -4.84 24.03 8.93
N PRO A 126 -5.41 25.08 9.54
CA PRO A 126 -5.80 25.06 10.95
C PRO A 126 -6.81 23.95 11.30
N LYS A 127 -6.79 23.56 12.57
CA LYS A 127 -7.64 22.50 13.14
C LYS A 127 -9.13 22.76 12.93
N GLU A 128 -9.52 24.03 12.96
CA GLU A 128 -10.88 24.51 12.78
C GLU A 128 -11.39 24.21 11.37
N LEU A 129 -10.53 24.31 10.36
CA LEU A 129 -10.88 24.00 8.97
C LEU A 129 -10.91 22.48 8.72
N LEU A 130 -10.03 21.73 9.40
CA LEU A 130 -10.05 20.26 9.39
C LEU A 130 -11.34 19.73 10.04
N GLN A 131 -11.75 20.26 11.19
CA GLN A 131 -13.02 19.92 11.83
C GLN A 131 -14.24 20.37 11.01
N GLN A 132 -14.16 21.49 10.28
CA GLN A 132 -15.20 21.87 9.31
C GLN A 132 -15.28 20.87 8.14
N LEU A 133 -14.15 20.41 7.60
CA LEU A 133 -14.11 19.38 6.56
C LEU A 133 -14.73 18.07 7.06
N ILE A 134 -14.28 17.55 8.20
CA ILE A 134 -14.81 16.30 8.80
C ILE A 134 -16.32 16.41 9.01
N LYS A 135 -16.82 17.51 9.58
CA LYS A 135 -18.25 17.72 9.78
C LYS A 135 -19.00 17.83 8.44
N ARG A 136 -18.49 18.59 7.47
CA ARG A 136 -19.10 18.76 6.13
C ARG A 136 -19.16 17.45 5.35
N ILE A 137 -18.19 16.56 5.54
CA ILE A 137 -18.15 15.24 4.91
C ILE A 137 -18.99 14.25 5.71
N CYS A 138 -18.58 13.91 6.93
CA CYS A 138 -19.04 12.73 7.64
C CYS A 138 -20.43 12.88 8.25
N LEU A 139 -20.82 14.06 8.76
CA LEU A 139 -22.19 14.25 9.28
C LEU A 139 -23.25 14.22 8.17
N ASN A 140 -22.94 14.79 6.99
CA ASN A 140 -23.80 14.68 5.81
C ASN A 140 -23.95 13.23 5.31
N ASN A 141 -23.09 12.31 5.77
CA ASN A 141 -23.13 10.91 5.35
C ASN A 141 -24.11 10.06 6.17
N GLN A 142 -24.66 10.49 7.32
CA GLN A 142 -25.74 9.74 8.00
C GLN A 142 -27.01 9.60 7.12
N SER A 143 -27.32 10.63 6.33
CA SER A 143 -28.39 10.58 5.33
C SER A 143 -28.01 9.67 4.16
N ARG A 144 -26.74 9.63 3.77
CA ARG A 144 -26.23 8.81 2.65
C ARG A 144 -26.10 7.34 2.99
N ILE A 145 -25.79 6.97 4.24
CA ILE A 145 -25.84 5.59 4.72
C ILE A 145 -27.26 5.05 4.58
N LYS A 146 -28.26 5.79 5.08
CA LYS A 146 -29.68 5.41 4.93
C LYS A 146 -30.15 5.35 3.48
N ILE A 147 -29.55 6.12 2.58
CA ILE A 147 -29.79 6.04 1.13
C ILE A 147 -29.07 4.83 0.50
N LEU A 148 -27.85 4.50 0.92
CA LEU A 148 -27.13 3.30 0.46
C LEU A 148 -27.86 2.03 0.91
N GLU A 149 -28.22 1.96 2.20
CA GLU A 149 -29.07 0.92 2.77
C GLU A 149 -30.39 0.81 2.00
N ALA A 150 -31.15 1.90 1.86
CA ALA A 150 -32.44 1.89 1.16
C ALA A 150 -32.34 1.54 -0.34
N ILE A 151 -31.27 1.92 -1.04
CA ILE A 151 -31.08 1.58 -2.46
C ILE A 151 -30.68 0.11 -2.62
N ILE A 152 -29.86 -0.45 -1.71
CA ILE A 152 -29.61 -1.89 -1.66
C ILE A 152 -30.94 -2.63 -1.43
N ASP A 153 -31.70 -2.21 -0.41
CA ASP A 153 -33.03 -2.72 -0.07
C ASP A 153 -34.05 -2.62 -1.23
N GLU A 154 -33.99 -1.54 -2.03
CA GLU A 154 -34.90 -1.31 -3.16
C GLU A 154 -34.52 -2.16 -4.38
N HIS A 155 -33.23 -2.28 -4.71
CA HIS A 155 -32.78 -3.17 -5.79
C HIS A 155 -33.16 -4.64 -5.49
N ILE A 156 -33.04 -5.07 -4.23
CA ILE A 156 -33.50 -6.40 -3.76
C ILE A 156 -35.01 -6.59 -3.97
N LYS A 157 -35.82 -5.53 -3.76
CA LYS A 157 -37.29 -5.54 -3.97
C LYS A 157 -37.71 -5.39 -5.44
N GLN A 158 -36.79 -5.05 -6.32
CA GLN A 158 -36.99 -4.98 -7.77
C GLN A 158 -36.62 -6.30 -8.45
N SER A 159 -35.48 -6.91 -8.09
CA SER A 159 -35.03 -8.20 -8.65
C SER A 159 -35.97 -9.35 -8.29
N SER A 160 -36.43 -9.40 -7.03
CA SER A 160 -37.41 -10.39 -6.54
C SER A 160 -38.79 -10.34 -7.22
N LYS A 161 -39.08 -9.31 -8.03
CA LYS A 161 -40.30 -9.23 -8.86
C LYS A 161 -40.10 -9.72 -10.30
N GLN A 162 -38.86 -9.95 -10.73
CA GLN A 162 -38.55 -10.45 -12.08
C GLN A 162 -38.44 -11.98 -12.12
N SER A 163 -38.20 -12.63 -10.98
CA SER A 163 -38.23 -14.10 -10.84
C SER A 163 -39.63 -14.69 -11.09
N ASP A 164 -40.68 -14.02 -10.62
CA ASP A 164 -42.06 -14.55 -10.60
C ASP A 164 -42.73 -14.59 -11.99
N HIS A 165 -42.08 -14.06 -13.03
CA HIS A 165 -42.60 -13.98 -14.41
C HIS A 165 -41.94 -14.97 -15.39
N ARG A 166 -41.30 -16.04 -14.91
CA ARG A 166 -40.81 -17.16 -15.74
C ARG A 166 -41.27 -18.56 -15.29
N ALA A 167 -42.52 -18.66 -14.83
CA ALA A 167 -43.24 -19.93 -14.85
C ALA A 167 -43.84 -20.17 -16.25
N ILE A 168 -43.26 -21.10 -17.02
CA ILE A 168 -43.91 -21.67 -18.20
C ILE A 168 -44.32 -23.09 -17.80
N GLU A 169 -45.62 -23.37 -17.88
CA GLU A 169 -46.20 -24.65 -17.48
C GLU A 169 -46.00 -25.74 -18.53
N THR A 170 -45.61 -26.94 -18.10
CA THR A 170 -45.93 -28.21 -18.79
C THR A 170 -46.12 -29.31 -17.74
N PRO A 171 -47.30 -29.93 -17.62
CA PRO A 171 -47.56 -30.98 -16.64
C PRO A 171 -47.36 -32.40 -17.22
N ILE A 172 -46.81 -33.32 -16.40
CA ILE A 172 -46.94 -34.76 -16.61
C ILE A 172 -47.20 -35.42 -15.24
N ASP A 173 -48.39 -35.98 -15.08
CA ASP A 173 -48.72 -36.96 -14.04
C ASP A 173 -48.49 -38.40 -14.57
N GLN A 174 -48.52 -39.37 -13.65
CA GLN A 174 -48.52 -40.83 -13.87
C GLN A 174 -47.20 -41.52 -14.26
N ILE A 175 -46.69 -42.34 -13.33
CA ILE A 175 -46.45 -43.78 -13.53
C ILE A 175 -46.62 -44.47 -12.15
N ILE A 176 -46.94 -45.77 -12.13
CA ILE A 176 -47.62 -46.45 -11.01
C ILE A 176 -46.91 -47.76 -10.58
N HIS A 177 -47.04 -48.10 -9.28
CA HIS A 177 -46.93 -49.42 -8.61
C HIS A 177 -45.60 -50.00 -8.06
N ASN A 178 -45.68 -50.32 -6.75
CA ASN A 178 -45.40 -51.59 -6.04
C ASN A 178 -43.97 -52.17 -5.89
N ASN A 179 -43.50 -52.27 -4.63
CA ASN A 179 -43.60 -53.47 -3.74
C ASN A 179 -43.09 -53.05 -2.31
N ASN A 180 -43.58 -53.54 -1.15
CA ASN A 180 -43.71 -54.91 -0.58
C ASN A 180 -42.35 -55.62 -0.38
N THR A 181 -41.96 -56.21 0.77
CA THR A 181 -42.44 -56.22 2.19
C THR A 181 -41.33 -56.84 3.09
N GLU A 182 -41.60 -57.16 4.38
CA GLU A 182 -40.81 -58.07 5.27
C GLU A 182 -39.46 -57.58 5.87
N GLN A 183 -38.85 -58.25 6.88
CA GLN A 183 -39.33 -58.48 8.27
C GLN A 183 -38.19 -58.91 9.25
N SER A 184 -38.40 -58.69 10.56
CA SER A 184 -37.95 -59.52 11.73
C SER A 184 -36.47 -59.58 12.24
N THR A 185 -36.30 -59.18 13.52
CA THR A 185 -35.45 -59.77 14.60
C THR A 185 -33.89 -59.76 14.49
N THR A 186 -33.05 -59.83 15.55
CA THR A 186 -33.17 -60.21 16.99
C THR A 186 -32.03 -59.53 17.81
N ILE A 187 -32.25 -58.83 18.94
CA ILE A 187 -32.14 -59.24 20.38
C ILE A 187 -30.71 -59.28 21.02
N THR A 188 -30.49 -58.36 21.99
CA THR A 188 -29.59 -58.32 23.21
C THR A 188 -28.07 -58.69 23.10
N GLU A 189 -27.15 -58.51 24.09
CA GLU A 189 -27.25 -58.21 25.54
C GLU A 189 -25.96 -57.60 26.20
N THR A 190 -26.13 -56.74 27.22
CA THR A 190 -25.26 -56.43 28.41
C THR A 190 -23.77 -56.00 28.36
N THR A 191 -23.40 -55.14 29.33
CA THR A 191 -22.04 -54.77 29.80
C THR A 191 -21.65 -55.41 31.14
N PRO A 192 -20.34 -55.57 31.42
CA PRO A 192 -19.76 -55.31 32.76
C PRO A 192 -18.30 -54.76 32.75
N ALA A 193 -17.64 -54.33 33.84
CA ALA A 193 -18.07 -53.59 35.05
C ALA A 193 -16.85 -53.13 35.91
N ILE A 194 -16.89 -51.89 36.42
CA ILE A 194 -16.39 -51.39 37.75
C ILE A 194 -14.93 -51.67 38.23
N SER A 195 -14.19 -50.60 38.59
CA SER A 195 -13.53 -50.46 39.91
C SER A 195 -12.94 -49.05 40.16
N ASN A 196 -12.93 -48.60 41.42
CA ASN A 196 -12.38 -47.34 41.94
C ASN A 196 -11.43 -47.62 43.12
N GLN A 197 -10.45 -46.74 43.39
CA GLN A 197 -9.88 -46.42 44.73
C GLN A 197 -8.81 -45.28 44.57
N THR A 198 -9.00 -44.05 45.09
CA THR A 198 -8.71 -43.48 46.46
C THR A 198 -7.23 -43.07 46.72
N LEU A 199 -6.84 -42.03 47.50
CA LEU A 199 -7.52 -41.10 48.44
C LEU A 199 -6.95 -39.63 48.37
N GLU A 200 -7.74 -38.66 48.88
CA GLU A 200 -7.38 -37.48 49.74
C GLU A 200 -6.43 -36.35 49.25
N THR A 201 -6.87 -35.09 49.03
CA THR A 201 -7.28 -33.94 49.93
C THR A 201 -6.10 -33.10 50.48
N VAL A 202 -6.16 -31.76 50.61
CA VAL A 202 -7.04 -30.90 51.47
C VAL A 202 -7.42 -29.55 50.82
N ASP A 203 -8.43 -28.87 51.39
CA ASP A 203 -9.00 -27.51 51.09
C ASP A 203 -8.04 -26.43 50.53
N GLY A 204 -8.50 -25.42 49.77
CA GLY A 204 -9.86 -24.96 49.37
C GLY A 204 -9.75 -23.52 48.77
N GLN A 205 -10.78 -22.65 48.62
CA GLN A 205 -12.23 -22.64 48.89
C GLN A 205 -12.93 -21.61 47.92
N GLN A 206 -14.19 -21.22 48.19
CA GLN A 206 -14.96 -20.12 47.56
C GLN A 206 -15.14 -20.10 46.02
N THR A 207 -16.16 -20.79 45.47
CA THR A 207 -16.75 -20.42 44.15
C THR A 207 -18.21 -20.86 43.89
N HIS A 208 -19.05 -21.00 44.91
CA HIS A 208 -20.44 -21.48 44.73
C HIS A 208 -21.53 -20.68 45.47
N GLU A 209 -21.70 -19.41 45.12
CA GLU A 209 -22.94 -18.67 45.46
C GLU A 209 -23.29 -17.55 44.46
N LYS A 210 -23.65 -17.90 43.20
CA LYS A 210 -24.26 -16.95 42.24
C LYS A 210 -25.00 -17.50 41.00
N ILE A 211 -25.18 -18.81 40.85
CA ILE A 211 -25.74 -19.39 39.61
C ILE A 211 -27.28 -19.25 39.51
N ASN A 212 -28.01 -19.20 40.62
CA ASN A 212 -29.48 -19.17 40.63
C ASN A 212 -30.09 -17.74 40.67
N LYS A 213 -29.71 -16.84 39.73
CA LYS A 213 -30.39 -15.53 39.63
C LYS A 213 -30.43 -14.83 38.26
N ILE A 214 -30.45 -15.57 37.15
CA ILE A 214 -30.74 -15.03 35.81
C ILE A 214 -31.88 -15.83 35.15
N SER A 215 -33.11 -15.63 35.65
CA SER A 215 -34.33 -16.26 35.09
C SER A 215 -35.56 -15.34 35.10
N SER A 216 -35.36 -14.02 35.16
CA SER A 216 -36.43 -13.02 34.97
C SER A 216 -35.89 -11.62 34.66
N LEU A 217 -36.03 -11.16 33.40
CA LEU A 217 -36.06 -9.72 33.05
C LEU A 217 -36.61 -9.46 31.62
N THR A 218 -37.68 -10.17 31.25
CA THR A 218 -38.29 -10.16 29.91
C THR A 218 -39.14 -8.90 29.64
N SER A 219 -38.55 -7.70 29.59
CA SER A 219 -39.30 -6.44 29.41
C SER A 219 -38.58 -5.36 28.58
N LEU A 220 -38.54 -5.53 27.25
CA LEU A 220 -38.22 -4.43 26.31
C LEU A 220 -39.11 -4.46 25.03
N ARG A 221 -40.42 -4.68 25.21
CA ARG A 221 -41.44 -4.54 24.15
C ARG A 221 -42.08 -3.14 24.15
N ALA A 222 -41.32 -2.10 23.80
CA ALA A 222 -41.89 -0.75 23.66
C ALA A 222 -41.10 0.18 22.72
N LEU A 223 -41.30 0.08 21.40
CA LEU A 223 -41.18 1.21 20.45
C LEU A 223 -41.67 0.90 19.00
N LYS A 224 -42.81 0.20 18.85
CA LYS A 224 -43.50 0.16 17.55
C LYS A 224 -44.19 1.51 17.28
N ARG A 225 -43.54 2.41 16.53
CA ARG A 225 -44.24 3.46 15.77
C ARG A 225 -44.40 2.98 14.32
N PRO A 226 -45.61 3.03 13.72
CA PRO A 226 -45.77 2.71 12.31
C PRO A 226 -45.10 3.80 11.47
N ILE A 227 -44.10 3.42 10.67
CA ILE A 227 -43.58 4.28 9.61
C ILE A 227 -44.65 4.32 8.51
N SER A 228 -45.12 5.52 8.17
CA SER A 228 -46.09 5.70 7.07
C SER A 228 -45.46 5.25 5.74
N PRO A 229 -46.23 4.58 4.85
CA PRO A 229 -45.68 4.14 3.58
C PRO A 229 -45.25 5.36 2.75
N ILE A 230 -43.96 5.42 2.40
CA ILE A 230 -43.45 6.38 1.43
C ILE A 230 -44.18 6.11 0.11
N LYS A 231 -44.87 7.12 -0.41
CA LYS A 231 -45.60 7.01 -1.68
C LYS A 231 -44.62 6.62 -2.78
N SER A 232 -45.04 5.69 -3.63
CA SER A 232 -44.27 5.16 -4.75
C SER A 232 -43.63 6.28 -5.59
N ILE A 233 -42.32 6.41 -5.51
CA ILE A 233 -41.56 7.14 -6.52
C ILE A 233 -41.53 6.26 -7.77
N ASN A 234 -41.94 6.82 -8.91
CA ASN A 234 -41.92 6.12 -10.18
C ASN A 234 -41.23 7.02 -11.22
N THR A 235 -40.60 6.42 -12.23
CA THR A 235 -39.87 7.07 -13.33
C THR A 235 -38.65 7.93 -12.94
N SER A 236 -37.46 7.30 -12.89
CA SER A 236 -36.26 7.71 -13.66
C SER A 236 -34.99 7.01 -13.17
N ASP A 237 -34.88 5.71 -13.42
CA ASP A 237 -33.79 4.86 -12.91
C ASP A 237 -32.39 5.38 -13.26
N ILE A 238 -32.23 5.98 -14.45
CA ILE A 238 -30.97 6.64 -14.87
C ILE A 238 -30.60 7.80 -13.94
N SER A 239 -31.57 8.57 -13.41
CA SER A 239 -31.30 9.70 -12.52
C SER A 239 -30.95 9.25 -11.10
N ILE A 240 -31.54 8.13 -10.64
CA ILE A 240 -31.24 7.51 -9.34
C ILE A 240 -29.89 6.80 -9.40
N GLN A 241 -29.66 6.00 -10.44
CA GLN A 241 -28.38 5.33 -10.69
C GLN A 241 -27.22 6.32 -10.78
N LYS A 242 -27.39 7.41 -11.55
CA LYS A 242 -26.37 8.46 -11.62
C LYS A 242 -26.12 9.09 -10.25
N LYS A 243 -27.16 9.43 -9.47
CA LYS A 243 -27.00 9.98 -8.10
C LYS A 243 -26.30 9.01 -7.15
N PHE A 244 -26.45 7.70 -7.34
CA PHE A 244 -25.80 6.65 -6.56
C PHE A 244 -24.31 6.53 -6.90
N ASP A 245 -23.94 6.45 -8.18
CA ASP A 245 -22.54 6.42 -8.62
C ASP A 245 -21.83 7.76 -8.36
N ASP A 246 -22.57 8.87 -8.49
CA ASP A 246 -22.15 10.21 -8.05
C ASP A 246 -21.89 10.24 -6.54
N ASN A 247 -22.46 9.33 -5.74
CA ASN A 247 -22.16 9.23 -4.31
C ASN A 247 -20.95 8.34 -4.03
N LEU A 248 -20.89 7.13 -4.61
CA LEU A 248 -19.81 6.16 -4.32
C LEU A 248 -18.41 6.72 -4.60
N HIS A 249 -18.22 7.53 -5.66
CA HIS A 249 -16.91 8.14 -5.90
C HIS A 249 -16.52 9.17 -4.84
N ARG A 250 -17.49 9.96 -4.32
CA ARG A 250 -17.25 10.92 -3.22
C ARG A 250 -16.88 10.21 -1.92
N GLU A 251 -17.52 9.08 -1.61
CA GLU A 251 -17.17 8.27 -0.44
C GLU A 251 -15.73 7.73 -0.56
N ARG A 252 -15.30 7.24 -1.75
CA ARG A 252 -13.91 6.83 -2.02
C ARG A 252 -12.92 8.00 -1.90
N ASN A 253 -13.18 9.10 -2.59
CA ASN A 253 -12.29 10.26 -2.59
C ASN A 253 -12.15 10.86 -1.18
N THR A 254 -13.25 10.87 -0.40
CA THR A 254 -13.24 11.19 1.03
C THR A 254 -12.25 10.33 1.81
N LEU A 255 -12.26 9.01 1.61
CA LEU A 255 -11.40 8.09 2.34
C LEU A 255 -9.91 8.26 1.96
N VAL A 256 -9.62 8.57 0.69
CA VAL A 256 -8.26 8.98 0.26
C VAL A 256 -7.84 10.25 0.99
N VAL A 257 -8.67 11.30 0.98
CA VAL A 257 -8.39 12.57 1.68
C VAL A 257 -8.15 12.35 3.18
N LEU A 258 -8.98 11.53 3.83
CA LEU A 258 -8.82 11.20 5.25
C LEU A 258 -7.51 10.46 5.53
N GLY A 259 -7.12 9.49 4.69
CA GLY A 259 -5.86 8.77 4.83
C GLY A 259 -4.63 9.67 4.63
N CYS A 260 -4.63 10.52 3.60
CA CYS A 260 -3.56 11.49 3.35
C CYS A 260 -3.45 12.55 4.46
N LEU A 261 -4.58 12.98 5.03
CA LEU A 261 -4.56 13.86 6.20
C LEU A 261 -3.98 13.14 7.43
N ALA A 262 -4.44 11.92 7.71
CA ALA A 262 -3.98 11.13 8.86
C ALA A 262 -2.45 10.90 8.84
N GLU A 263 -1.88 10.67 7.66
CA GLU A 263 -0.43 10.47 7.44
C GLU A 263 0.40 11.73 7.73
N LYS A 264 -0.09 12.91 7.38
CA LYS A 264 0.61 14.19 7.61
C LYS A 264 0.41 14.75 9.03
N LEU A 265 -0.61 14.27 9.76
CA LEU A 265 -0.97 14.75 11.09
C LEU A 265 -0.23 13.98 12.18
N VAL A 266 0.51 14.71 13.02
CA VAL A 266 1.29 14.14 14.13
C VAL A 266 0.60 14.30 15.49
N GLY A 267 0.79 13.29 16.36
CA GLY A 267 0.43 13.32 17.79
C GLY A 267 -1.02 13.76 18.08
N PRO A 268 -1.25 14.64 19.07
CA PRO A 268 -2.59 15.05 19.48
C PRO A 268 -3.45 15.69 18.39
N THR A 269 -2.84 16.27 17.34
CA THR A 269 -3.61 16.86 16.24
C THR A 269 -4.32 15.78 15.43
N SER A 270 -3.63 14.67 15.14
CA SER A 270 -4.18 13.47 14.48
C SER A 270 -5.35 12.88 15.29
N ALA A 271 -5.13 12.67 16.59
CA ALA A 271 -6.15 12.13 17.50
C ALA A 271 -7.36 13.07 17.64
N SER A 272 -7.19 14.38 17.46
CA SER A 272 -8.29 15.36 17.51
C SER A 272 -9.09 15.51 16.21
N ILE A 273 -8.72 14.74 15.18
CA ILE A 273 -9.33 14.65 13.85
C ILE A 273 -9.95 13.26 13.64
N LEU A 274 -9.39 12.23 14.29
CA LEU A 274 -10.09 10.98 14.59
C LEU A 274 -11.11 11.17 15.74
N ASP A 275 -12.11 12.03 15.51
CA ASP A 275 -13.26 12.14 16.42
C ASP A 275 -14.24 10.96 16.24
N THR A 276 -15.24 10.85 17.12
CA THR A 276 -16.24 9.79 17.07
C THR A 276 -16.95 9.70 15.71
N ILE A 277 -17.16 10.83 15.02
CA ILE A 277 -17.88 10.89 13.74
C ILE A 277 -16.98 10.35 12.62
N ALA A 278 -15.70 10.75 12.61
CA ALA A 278 -14.71 10.21 11.66
C ALA A 278 -14.51 8.70 11.85
N LEU A 279 -14.50 8.23 13.11
CA LEU A 279 -14.30 6.83 13.44
C LEU A 279 -15.51 5.94 13.15
N GLU A 280 -16.74 6.37 13.53
CA GLU A 280 -17.97 5.71 13.11
C GLU A 280 -18.04 5.60 11.57
N TYR A 281 -17.74 6.70 10.86
CA TYR A 281 -17.71 6.71 9.40
C TYR A 281 -16.72 5.69 8.81
N LEU A 282 -15.47 5.61 9.32
CA LEU A 282 -14.50 4.61 8.85
C LEU A 282 -14.99 3.17 9.09
N ILE A 283 -15.44 2.86 10.31
CA ILE A 283 -15.90 1.53 10.69
C ILE A 283 -17.13 1.11 9.88
N ASP A 284 -18.11 2.00 9.70
CA ASP A 284 -19.27 1.77 8.83
C ASP A 284 -18.84 1.40 7.40
N ARG A 285 -17.87 2.11 6.81
CA ARG A 285 -17.40 1.83 5.44
C ARG A 285 -16.69 0.48 5.31
N ILE A 286 -16.08 -0.02 6.37
CA ILE A 286 -15.51 -1.37 6.42
C ILE A 286 -16.63 -2.41 6.59
N HIS A 287 -17.65 -2.14 7.43
CA HIS A 287 -18.82 -3.00 7.64
C HIS A 287 -19.80 -3.06 6.46
N LEU A 288 -19.88 -2.03 5.60
CA LEU A 288 -20.68 -2.05 4.35
C LEU A 288 -20.39 -3.29 3.51
N GLY A 289 -19.15 -3.79 3.51
CA GLY A 289 -18.80 -5.00 2.79
C GLY A 289 -19.48 -6.25 3.32
N ILE A 290 -19.59 -6.47 4.65
CA ILE A 290 -20.27 -7.65 5.20
C ILE A 290 -21.76 -7.67 4.80
N TYR A 291 -22.46 -6.54 4.94
CA TYR A 291 -23.89 -6.50 4.62
C TYR A 291 -24.14 -6.51 3.10
N GLY A 292 -23.42 -5.70 2.33
CA GLY A 292 -23.59 -5.59 0.88
C GLY A 292 -23.13 -6.83 0.11
N TYR A 293 -21.96 -7.40 0.42
CA TYR A 293 -21.43 -8.54 -0.33
C TYR A 293 -22.27 -9.80 -0.16
N ASN A 294 -22.66 -10.15 1.06
CA ASN A 294 -23.36 -11.40 1.32
C ASN A 294 -24.79 -11.40 0.74
N GLN A 295 -25.43 -10.24 0.60
CA GLN A 295 -26.75 -10.10 -0.04
C GLN A 295 -26.67 -9.98 -1.57
N LEU A 296 -25.68 -9.27 -2.12
CA LEU A 296 -25.49 -9.16 -3.57
C LEU A 296 -25.03 -10.50 -4.19
N LYS A 297 -24.26 -11.32 -3.46
CA LYS A 297 -23.81 -12.66 -3.92
C LYS A 297 -24.98 -13.64 -4.17
N SER A 298 -26.16 -13.38 -3.61
CA SER A 298 -27.37 -14.22 -3.76
C SER A 298 -28.32 -13.77 -4.89
N ILE A 299 -27.97 -12.72 -5.66
CA ILE A 299 -28.85 -12.11 -6.67
C ILE A 299 -28.04 -11.86 -7.93
N ASP A 300 -28.10 -12.76 -8.90
CA ASP A 300 -27.29 -12.69 -10.12
C ASP A 300 -28.10 -13.05 -11.38
N PHE A 301 -27.90 -12.29 -12.46
CA PHE A 301 -28.41 -12.55 -13.83
C PHE A 301 -28.00 -11.47 -14.87
N ASP A 302 -27.44 -10.31 -14.48
CA ASP A 302 -26.84 -9.31 -15.40
C ASP A 302 -25.43 -8.91 -14.92
N GLU A 303 -24.42 -9.57 -15.49
CA GLU A 303 -23.03 -9.55 -15.02
C GLU A 303 -22.38 -8.16 -15.08
N LYS A 304 -22.67 -7.37 -16.13
CA LYS A 304 -21.83 -6.22 -16.51
C LYS A 304 -22.08 -4.98 -15.65
N ASN A 305 -23.33 -4.63 -15.40
CA ASN A 305 -23.67 -3.51 -14.52
C ASN A 305 -23.35 -3.83 -13.05
N THR A 306 -23.64 -5.05 -12.62
CA THR A 306 -23.42 -5.55 -11.25
C THR A 306 -21.93 -5.52 -10.89
N THR A 307 -21.05 -5.96 -11.79
CA THR A 307 -19.59 -5.94 -11.59
C THR A 307 -19.04 -4.52 -11.32
N SER A 308 -19.57 -3.48 -11.98
CA SER A 308 -19.12 -2.10 -11.80
C SER A 308 -19.52 -1.50 -10.44
N LYS A 309 -20.77 -1.73 -10.00
CA LYS A 309 -21.24 -1.36 -8.66
C LYS A 309 -20.44 -2.08 -7.57
N TYR A 310 -20.24 -3.39 -7.75
CA TYR A 310 -19.52 -4.23 -6.82
C TYR A 310 -18.05 -3.80 -6.64
N SER A 311 -17.34 -3.58 -7.76
CA SER A 311 -16.01 -2.96 -7.80
C SER A 311 -15.93 -1.66 -6.99
N SER A 312 -16.97 -0.82 -7.10
CA SER A 312 -17.01 0.47 -6.43
C SER A 312 -17.15 0.36 -4.90
N VAL A 313 -17.94 -0.60 -4.40
CA VAL A 313 -18.03 -0.88 -2.96
C VAL A 313 -16.72 -1.48 -2.43
N LEU A 314 -16.06 -2.38 -3.18
CA LEU A 314 -14.75 -2.92 -2.79
C LEU A 314 -13.69 -1.83 -2.66
N LYS A 315 -13.64 -0.85 -3.58
CA LYS A 315 -12.75 0.30 -3.46
C LYS A 315 -13.00 1.12 -2.20
N ILE A 316 -14.26 1.31 -1.79
CA ILE A 316 -14.61 2.02 -0.55
C ILE A 316 -14.05 1.27 0.68
N ILE A 317 -14.21 -0.05 0.75
CA ILE A 317 -13.65 -0.87 1.84
C ILE A 317 -12.12 -0.74 1.87
N LEU A 318 -11.46 -0.89 0.71
CA LEU A 318 -9.99 -0.77 0.60
C LEU A 318 -9.48 0.58 1.09
N PHE A 319 -10.07 1.70 0.64
CA PHE A 319 -9.63 3.03 1.08
C PHE A 319 -10.01 3.34 2.53
N ALA A 320 -11.02 2.68 3.11
CA ALA A 320 -11.29 2.76 4.56
C ALA A 320 -10.25 1.99 5.39
N LEU A 321 -9.81 0.81 4.94
CA LEU A 321 -8.69 0.08 5.55
C LEU A 321 -7.36 0.86 5.44
N ILE A 322 -7.12 1.52 4.30
CA ILE A 322 -5.97 2.42 4.11
C ILE A 322 -6.01 3.57 5.12
N ALA A 323 -7.13 4.31 5.20
CA ALA A 323 -7.26 5.42 6.14
C ALA A 323 -7.12 4.96 7.61
N LEU A 324 -7.67 3.80 7.97
CA LEU A 324 -7.55 3.20 9.29
C LEU A 324 -6.09 2.90 9.68
N GLU A 325 -5.27 2.39 8.75
CA GLU A 325 -3.82 2.24 8.98
C GLU A 325 -3.15 3.59 9.20
N LYS A 326 -3.36 4.57 8.31
CA LYS A 326 -2.69 5.89 8.41
C LYS A 326 -3.03 6.61 9.72
N PHE A 327 -4.26 6.50 10.22
CA PHE A 327 -4.60 6.99 11.56
C PHE A 327 -3.87 6.23 12.67
N SER A 328 -3.61 4.92 12.52
CA SER A 328 -2.89 4.12 13.52
C SER A 328 -1.38 4.40 13.61
N HIS A 329 -0.81 5.23 12.74
CA HIS A 329 0.63 5.58 12.77
C HIS A 329 1.03 6.40 14.02
N THR A 330 0.09 7.13 14.64
CA THR A 330 0.33 7.86 15.90
C THR A 330 -0.16 7.05 17.09
N SER A 331 0.60 7.04 18.19
CA SER A 331 0.29 6.31 19.43
C SER A 331 -1.09 6.66 19.99
N GLU A 332 -1.42 7.95 19.99
CA GLU A 332 -2.64 8.50 20.57
C GLU A 332 -3.87 8.09 19.74
N SER A 333 -3.81 8.25 18.41
CA SER A 333 -4.89 7.81 17.52
C SER A 333 -5.03 6.28 17.54
N LYS A 334 -3.91 5.53 17.56
CA LYS A 334 -3.95 4.06 17.71
C LYS A 334 -4.62 3.63 19.02
N HIS A 335 -4.40 4.36 20.11
CA HIS A 335 -5.08 4.10 21.39
C HIS A 335 -6.59 4.37 21.28
N VAL A 336 -7.01 5.48 20.67
CA VAL A 336 -8.43 5.80 20.41
C VAL A 336 -9.09 4.74 19.51
N LEU A 337 -8.40 4.27 18.47
CA LEU A 337 -8.86 3.17 17.60
C LEU A 337 -9.07 1.90 18.42
N LEU A 338 -8.05 1.44 19.14
CA LEU A 338 -8.11 0.20 19.93
C LEU A 338 -9.20 0.25 21.01
N GLN A 339 -9.34 1.36 21.74
CA GLN A 339 -10.45 1.57 22.68
C GLN A 339 -11.81 1.45 21.98
N SER A 340 -12.03 2.17 20.89
CA SER A 340 -13.31 2.21 20.18
C SER A 340 -13.67 0.91 19.46
N LEU A 341 -12.67 0.09 19.13
CA LEU A 341 -12.83 -1.27 18.60
C LEU A 341 -13.16 -2.28 19.71
N THR A 342 -12.74 -2.02 20.96
CA THR A 342 -12.86 -2.97 22.10
C THR A 342 -14.06 -2.67 23.02
N ILE A 343 -14.51 -1.42 23.11
CA ILE A 343 -15.65 -1.03 23.97
C ILE A 343 -16.96 -1.65 23.45
N ASN A 344 -17.76 -2.21 24.38
CA ASN A 344 -19.01 -2.96 24.21
C ASN A 344 -18.88 -4.46 23.86
N ASN A 345 -18.05 -5.19 24.63
CA ASN A 345 -17.95 -6.65 24.74
C ASN A 345 -17.68 -7.46 23.45
N GLU A 346 -16.45 -7.97 23.39
CA GLU A 346 -15.96 -9.10 22.58
C GLU A 346 -15.94 -8.90 21.04
N GLN A 347 -14.75 -9.14 20.48
CA GLN A 347 -14.43 -9.63 19.12
C GLN A 347 -15.01 -8.94 17.87
N ILE A 348 -16.32 -8.68 17.80
CA ILE A 348 -17.12 -8.44 16.58
C ILE A 348 -16.53 -7.39 15.62
N LYS A 349 -15.91 -6.32 16.14
CA LYS A 349 -15.29 -5.25 15.33
C LYS A 349 -13.88 -5.57 14.80
N MET A 350 -13.22 -6.60 15.34
CA MET A 350 -11.92 -7.10 14.86
C MET A 350 -12.08 -8.31 13.94
N ASN A 351 -13.09 -9.15 14.19
CA ASN A 351 -13.49 -10.27 13.33
C ASN A 351 -13.72 -9.86 11.86
N ILE A 352 -13.95 -8.56 11.58
CA ILE A 352 -14.10 -8.05 10.22
C ILE A 352 -12.79 -8.08 9.41
N LEU A 353 -11.63 -7.92 10.05
CA LEU A 353 -10.36 -8.08 9.35
C LEU A 353 -10.10 -9.56 9.08
N GLU A 354 -10.38 -10.44 10.03
CA GLU A 354 -10.29 -11.90 9.85
C GLU A 354 -11.26 -12.41 8.78
N TYR A 355 -12.43 -11.79 8.63
CA TYR A 355 -13.38 -12.07 7.53
C TYR A 355 -12.80 -11.70 6.14
N TYR A 356 -11.99 -10.65 6.06
CA TYR A 356 -11.38 -10.19 4.82
C TYR A 356 -10.02 -10.84 4.53
N GLU A 357 -9.23 -11.23 5.53
CA GLU A 357 -7.89 -11.81 5.36
C GLU A 357 -7.83 -12.95 4.32
N PRO A 358 -8.72 -13.97 4.32
CA PRO A 358 -8.71 -15.03 3.32
C PRO A 358 -8.80 -14.55 1.88
N TRP A 359 -9.29 -13.32 1.64
CA TRP A 359 -9.38 -12.73 0.31
C TRP A 359 -8.01 -12.39 -0.29
N ALA A 360 -6.92 -12.39 0.48
CA ALA A 360 -5.55 -12.29 -0.04
C ALA A 360 -5.25 -13.36 -1.10
N SER A 361 -5.85 -14.55 -0.96
CA SER A 361 -5.76 -15.65 -1.94
C SER A 361 -6.62 -15.45 -3.20
N SER A 362 -7.46 -14.41 -3.28
CA SER A 362 -8.52 -14.30 -4.29
C SER A 362 -8.02 -14.01 -5.70
N ASN A 363 -8.64 -14.65 -6.70
CA ASN A 363 -8.41 -14.32 -8.12
C ASN A 363 -9.07 -12.99 -8.54
N ASN A 364 -9.94 -12.40 -7.71
CA ASN A 364 -10.45 -11.05 -7.95
C ASN A 364 -9.47 -10.01 -7.37
N CYS A 365 -8.92 -9.15 -8.23
CA CYS A 365 -7.85 -8.23 -7.87
C CYS A 365 -8.22 -7.20 -6.78
N LEU A 366 -9.49 -6.80 -6.67
CA LEU A 366 -9.95 -5.90 -5.60
C LEU A 366 -10.13 -6.63 -4.28
N LYS A 367 -10.61 -7.89 -4.30
CA LYS A 367 -10.63 -8.76 -3.12
C LYS A 367 -9.20 -9.03 -2.62
N ARG A 368 -8.25 -9.32 -3.52
CA ARG A 368 -6.83 -9.51 -3.19
C ARG A 368 -6.24 -8.31 -2.46
N GLN A 369 -6.48 -7.09 -2.95
CA GLN A 369 -6.07 -5.85 -2.29
C GLN A 369 -6.64 -5.72 -0.88
N ILE A 370 -7.95 -5.98 -0.69
CA ILE A 370 -8.61 -5.90 0.62
C ILE A 370 -8.05 -6.93 1.59
N GLY A 371 -7.89 -8.19 1.17
CA GLY A 371 -7.39 -9.26 2.03
C GLY A 371 -5.91 -9.12 2.38
N PHE A 372 -5.08 -8.69 1.42
CA PHE A 372 -3.70 -8.26 1.67
C PHE A 372 -3.65 -7.18 2.75
N TYR A 373 -4.55 -6.18 2.67
CA TYR A 373 -4.61 -5.11 3.66
C TYR A 373 -5.07 -5.58 5.04
N ALA A 374 -6.08 -6.45 5.09
CA ALA A 374 -6.60 -7.00 6.34
C ALA A 374 -5.55 -7.87 7.04
N GLN A 375 -4.84 -8.71 6.29
CA GLN A 375 -3.70 -9.50 6.77
C GLN A 375 -2.58 -8.59 7.30
N TRP A 376 -2.16 -7.60 6.50
CA TRP A 376 -1.13 -6.63 6.89
C TRP A 376 -1.49 -5.87 8.17
N LEU A 377 -2.75 -5.44 8.30
CA LEU A 377 -3.27 -4.77 9.51
C LEU A 377 -3.26 -5.70 10.74
N LEU A 378 -3.65 -6.97 10.59
CA LEU A 378 -3.64 -7.95 11.68
C LEU A 378 -2.21 -8.31 12.13
N ASP A 379 -1.25 -8.33 11.22
CA ASP A 379 0.15 -8.62 11.55
C ASP A 379 0.94 -7.40 12.07
N ASN A 380 0.62 -6.16 11.65
CA ASN A 380 1.44 -4.97 11.97
C ASN A 380 0.76 -3.96 12.92
N VAL A 381 -0.58 -3.88 12.94
CA VAL A 381 -1.31 -2.79 13.58
C VAL A 381 -2.20 -3.30 14.71
N PHE A 382 -3.17 -4.15 14.39
CA PHE A 382 -4.21 -4.64 15.28
C PHE A 382 -3.98 -6.12 15.58
N ILE A 383 -2.86 -6.39 16.25
CA ILE A 383 -2.42 -7.73 16.64
C ILE A 383 -3.48 -8.34 17.57
N LEU A 384 -3.83 -9.61 17.33
CA LEU A 384 -4.79 -10.39 18.11
C LEU A 384 -4.05 -11.56 18.76
N ASP A 385 -3.98 -11.58 20.10
CA ASP A 385 -3.13 -12.54 20.84
C ASP A 385 -3.48 -14.03 20.62
N TYR A 386 -4.68 -14.32 20.10
CA TYR A 386 -5.15 -15.67 19.76
C TYR A 386 -4.96 -16.04 18.28
N ARG A 387 -4.68 -15.07 17.40
CA ARG A 387 -4.46 -15.31 15.97
C ARG A 387 -2.98 -15.61 15.75
N ARG A 388 -2.66 -16.78 15.20
CA ARG A 388 -1.31 -17.09 14.72
C ARG A 388 -0.93 -16.10 13.60
N PRO A 389 0.19 -15.36 13.71
CA PRO A 389 0.59 -14.40 12.68
C PRO A 389 0.87 -15.06 11.32
N SER A 390 0.70 -14.30 10.24
CA SER A 390 0.84 -14.85 8.88
C SER A 390 2.27 -15.29 8.58
N TYR A 391 3.25 -14.51 9.05
CA TYR A 391 4.69 -14.80 8.90
C TYR A 391 5.12 -16.10 9.63
N GLU A 392 4.26 -16.65 10.49
CA GLU A 392 4.48 -17.93 11.18
C GLU A 392 3.64 -19.07 10.59
N SER A 393 2.79 -18.82 9.59
CA SER A 393 1.77 -19.76 9.10
C SER A 393 1.67 -19.92 7.58
N ILE A 394 2.32 -19.05 6.79
CA ILE A 394 2.56 -19.30 5.36
C ILE A 394 3.47 -20.52 5.15
N ASP A 395 3.18 -21.29 4.11
CA ASP A 395 4.06 -22.35 3.61
C ASP A 395 5.10 -21.78 2.62
N HIS A 396 6.38 -21.81 3.00
CA HIS A 396 7.49 -21.41 2.13
C HIS A 396 8.31 -22.59 1.56
N HIS A 397 7.85 -23.85 1.66
CA HIS A 397 8.60 -25.01 1.14
C HIS A 397 8.87 -24.91 -0.36
N CYS A 398 7.91 -24.38 -1.13
CA CYS A 398 8.03 -24.22 -2.58
C CYS A 398 8.65 -22.86 -3.00
N ILE A 399 9.12 -22.03 -2.05
CA ILE A 399 9.60 -20.67 -2.31
C ILE A 399 11.11 -20.60 -2.06
N ASN A 400 11.86 -20.44 -3.16
CA ASN A 400 13.32 -20.37 -3.19
C ASN A 400 13.85 -19.01 -3.67
N VAL A 401 12.98 -18.16 -4.22
CA VAL A 401 13.25 -16.75 -4.55
C VAL A 401 12.01 -15.93 -4.19
N MET A 402 12.22 -14.74 -3.64
CA MET A 402 11.17 -13.81 -3.25
C MET A 402 11.63 -12.36 -3.45
N LEU A 403 10.74 -11.39 -3.18
CA LEU A 403 11.11 -9.99 -3.02
C LEU A 403 11.96 -9.80 -1.77
N ASN A 404 13.03 -9.02 -1.87
CA ASN A 404 14.05 -8.93 -0.82
C ASN A 404 13.67 -7.86 0.22
N ASP A 405 13.27 -8.28 1.42
CA ASP A 405 12.89 -7.40 2.52
C ASP A 405 14.07 -6.62 3.16
N LYS A 406 15.28 -6.82 2.62
CA LYS A 406 16.54 -6.14 2.96
C LYS A 406 17.05 -5.24 1.81
N ASP A 407 16.39 -5.23 0.66
CA ASP A 407 16.76 -4.44 -0.55
C ASP A 407 15.48 -3.85 -1.19
N VAL A 408 14.80 -3.04 -0.38
CA VAL A 408 13.47 -2.48 -0.60
C VAL A 408 13.35 -1.08 0.03
N SER A 409 12.54 -0.20 -0.57
CA SER A 409 12.19 1.11 0.00
C SER A 409 11.33 1.01 1.27
N GLU A 410 11.43 2.01 2.13
CA GLU A 410 11.02 1.96 3.54
C GLU A 410 9.51 1.79 3.84
N TYR A 411 8.64 2.07 2.86
CA TYR A 411 7.18 1.98 2.98
C TYR A 411 6.54 0.93 2.07
N LEU A 412 7.32 0.19 1.27
CA LEU A 412 6.77 -0.89 0.45
C LEU A 412 6.32 -2.05 1.35
N LYS A 413 5.07 -2.47 1.18
CA LYS A 413 4.48 -3.61 1.90
C LYS A 413 4.74 -4.85 1.07
N ILE A 414 5.48 -5.81 1.62
CA ILE A 414 5.66 -7.13 1.03
C ILE A 414 4.74 -8.13 1.76
N ALA A 415 4.07 -9.02 1.02
CA ALA A 415 3.26 -10.08 1.62
C ALA A 415 4.12 -11.08 2.42
N PRO A 416 3.55 -11.81 3.40
CA PRO A 416 4.28 -12.78 4.21
C PRO A 416 4.82 -14.00 3.46
N ASP A 417 4.41 -14.20 2.19
CA ASP A 417 5.00 -15.19 1.28
C ASP A 417 6.18 -14.65 0.44
N GLY A 418 6.44 -13.34 0.52
CA GLY A 418 7.48 -12.65 -0.25
C GLY A 418 7.19 -12.48 -1.75
N LEU A 419 5.97 -12.80 -2.20
CA LEU A 419 5.62 -12.82 -3.64
C LEU A 419 4.67 -11.70 -4.06
N GLU A 420 4.13 -10.90 -3.16
CA GLU A 420 3.37 -9.68 -3.51
C GLU A 420 3.99 -8.43 -2.91
N ALA A 421 3.89 -7.32 -3.64
CA ALA A 421 4.23 -5.99 -3.14
C ALA A 421 3.12 -4.97 -3.41
N ARG A 422 2.96 -4.04 -2.47
CA ARG A 422 2.03 -2.92 -2.55
C ARG A 422 2.65 -1.64 -1.99
N SER A 423 2.44 -0.51 -2.65
CA SER A 423 2.72 0.83 -2.11
C SER A 423 1.40 1.56 -1.79
N ASP A 424 1.37 2.28 -0.67
CA ASP A 424 0.29 3.21 -0.29
C ASP A 424 0.85 4.58 0.14
N THR A 425 2.08 4.91 -0.28
CA THR A 425 2.77 6.20 -0.05
C THR A 425 2.82 7.03 -1.34
N VAL A 426 3.16 8.31 -1.26
CA VAL A 426 3.44 9.19 -2.41
C VAL A 426 4.80 8.94 -3.06
N SER A 427 5.77 8.44 -2.28
CA SER A 427 7.11 8.08 -2.75
C SER A 427 7.10 6.86 -3.68
N PHE A 428 8.06 6.81 -4.61
CA PHE A 428 8.15 5.79 -5.66
C PHE A 428 8.92 4.56 -5.17
N GLU A 429 8.28 3.82 -4.28
CA GLU A 429 8.86 2.68 -3.58
C GLU A 429 9.35 1.58 -4.53
N SER A 430 10.56 1.08 -4.30
CA SER A 430 11.24 0.14 -5.21
C SER A 430 11.78 -1.09 -4.48
N VAL A 431 11.92 -2.22 -5.18
CA VAL A 431 12.41 -3.50 -4.63
C VAL A 431 13.14 -4.35 -5.67
N ARG A 432 14.15 -5.12 -5.23
CA ARG A 432 14.79 -6.22 -5.98
C ARG A 432 14.41 -7.58 -5.40
N CYS A 433 14.44 -8.65 -6.20
CA CYS A 433 14.32 -10.02 -5.70
C CYS A 433 15.60 -10.48 -4.98
N THR A 434 15.51 -11.58 -4.23
CA THR A 434 16.64 -12.13 -3.45
C THR A 434 17.74 -12.80 -4.30
N PHE A 435 17.46 -13.16 -5.56
CA PHE A 435 18.37 -13.93 -6.41
C PHE A 435 18.87 -13.16 -7.64
N GLN A 436 20.17 -13.28 -7.94
CA GLN A 436 20.84 -12.59 -9.05
C GLN A 436 21.09 -13.55 -10.23
N VAL A 437 20.86 -13.08 -11.46
CA VAL A 437 21.15 -13.82 -12.69
C VAL A 437 22.22 -13.09 -13.52
N ASN A 438 23.14 -13.83 -14.14
CA ASN A 438 24.29 -13.25 -14.87
C ASN A 438 24.68 -13.98 -16.18
N SER A 439 23.99 -15.07 -16.54
CA SER A 439 24.39 -15.96 -17.65
C SER A 439 23.25 -16.86 -18.14
N GLY A 440 23.20 -17.16 -19.44
CA GLY A 440 22.12 -17.93 -20.07
C GLY A 440 20.82 -17.12 -20.27
N VAL A 441 19.67 -17.81 -20.23
CA VAL A 441 18.33 -17.21 -20.45
C VAL A 441 17.44 -17.43 -19.25
N TRP A 442 16.76 -16.39 -18.77
CA TRP A 442 15.90 -16.42 -17.57
C TRP A 442 14.55 -15.75 -17.83
N TYR A 443 13.51 -16.24 -17.15
CA TYR A 443 12.15 -15.72 -17.25
C TYR A 443 11.45 -15.65 -15.88
N TYR A 444 10.61 -14.64 -15.69
CA TYR A 444 9.63 -14.56 -14.59
C TYR A 444 8.35 -13.86 -15.07
N GLU A 445 7.26 -14.02 -14.32
CA GLU A 445 5.96 -13.40 -14.59
C GLU A 445 5.51 -12.51 -13.44
N VAL A 446 4.71 -11.48 -13.75
CA VAL A 446 4.09 -10.59 -12.76
C VAL A 446 2.61 -10.39 -13.07
N LEU A 447 1.75 -10.84 -12.16
CA LEU A 447 0.32 -10.58 -12.16
C LEU A 447 0.06 -9.13 -11.70
N ILE A 448 -0.54 -8.34 -12.59
CA ILE A 448 -0.93 -6.96 -12.36
C ILE A 448 -2.23 -6.92 -11.54
N VAL A 449 -2.19 -6.37 -10.33
CA VAL A 449 -3.38 -6.30 -9.43
C VAL A 449 -4.04 -4.91 -9.48
N THR A 450 -3.30 -3.88 -9.89
CA THR A 450 -3.79 -2.51 -10.17
C THR A 450 -3.19 -1.97 -11.48
N ASP A 451 -3.89 -1.08 -12.18
CA ASP A 451 -3.50 -0.60 -13.51
C ASP A 451 -2.95 0.84 -13.57
N GLY A 452 -2.49 1.38 -12.45
CA GLY A 452 -1.74 2.65 -12.38
C GLY A 452 -0.24 2.48 -12.63
N VAL A 453 0.55 3.52 -12.34
CA VAL A 453 1.99 3.58 -12.67
C VAL A 453 2.81 2.63 -11.81
N MET A 454 3.45 1.67 -12.48
CA MET A 454 4.52 0.83 -11.97
C MET A 454 5.59 0.70 -13.07
N GLN A 455 6.83 0.45 -12.66
CA GLN A 455 7.94 0.06 -13.53
C GLN A 455 8.34 -1.36 -13.13
N ILE A 456 8.32 -2.32 -14.05
CA ILE A 456 8.62 -3.74 -13.75
C ILE A 456 9.70 -4.25 -14.70
N GLY A 457 10.80 -4.79 -14.18
CA GLY A 457 11.85 -5.36 -15.02
C GLY A 457 13.13 -5.74 -14.29
N TRP A 458 14.27 -5.28 -14.78
CA TRP A 458 15.59 -5.77 -14.40
C TRP A 458 16.44 -4.65 -13.81
N ALA A 459 17.12 -4.89 -12.70
CA ALA A 459 18.06 -3.94 -12.11
C ALA A 459 19.33 -4.64 -11.59
N ALA A 460 20.51 -4.10 -11.87
CA ALA A 460 21.76 -4.55 -11.27
C ALA A 460 21.93 -3.99 -9.84
N LYS A 461 22.91 -4.51 -9.08
CA LYS A 461 23.20 -4.05 -7.71
C LYS A 461 23.72 -2.59 -7.66
N GLN A 462 24.28 -2.12 -8.77
CA GLN A 462 24.73 -0.74 -8.98
C GLN A 462 23.57 0.26 -9.13
N SER A 463 22.36 -0.23 -9.42
CA SER A 463 21.19 0.62 -9.60
C SER A 463 20.73 1.23 -8.27
N LYS A 464 20.40 2.53 -8.30
CA LYS A 464 20.01 3.31 -7.12
C LYS A 464 18.58 3.82 -7.26
N PHE A 465 17.73 3.43 -6.33
CA PHE A 465 16.36 3.92 -6.26
C PHE A 465 16.28 5.09 -5.29
N MET A 466 15.80 6.25 -5.75
CA MET A 466 15.59 7.44 -4.92
C MET A 466 14.08 7.69 -4.86
N ASN A 467 13.40 6.91 -4.01
CA ASN A 467 11.94 6.87 -3.91
C ASN A 467 11.30 8.25 -3.65
N HIS A 468 11.93 9.09 -2.82
CA HIS A 468 11.49 10.46 -2.53
C HIS A 468 11.79 11.46 -3.65
N GLU A 469 12.68 11.13 -4.59
CA GLU A 469 13.01 11.93 -5.78
C GLU A 469 12.31 11.39 -7.04
N GLY A 470 11.54 10.30 -6.92
CA GLY A 470 10.79 9.68 -8.03
C GLY A 470 11.60 8.75 -8.95
N TYR A 471 12.88 8.45 -8.64
CA TYR A 471 13.74 7.60 -9.47
C TYR A 471 13.56 6.11 -9.14
N GLY A 472 13.12 5.31 -10.12
CA GLY A 472 12.86 3.88 -10.01
C GLY A 472 13.66 2.99 -10.99
N ILE A 473 13.16 1.78 -11.26
CA ILE A 473 13.78 0.83 -12.19
C ILE A 473 13.64 1.34 -13.63
N GLY A 474 14.77 1.56 -14.30
CA GLY A 474 14.84 2.14 -15.65
C GLY A 474 15.27 3.61 -15.65
N ASP A 475 15.33 4.26 -14.49
CA ASP A 475 15.74 5.66 -14.37
C ASP A 475 17.26 5.82 -14.18
N ASP A 476 18.02 4.73 -14.34
CA ASP A 476 19.48 4.73 -14.46
C ASP A 476 19.97 3.78 -15.59
N GLN A 477 21.29 3.79 -15.85
CA GLN A 477 21.95 2.97 -16.87
C GLN A 477 22.17 1.49 -16.47
N TYR A 478 21.79 1.12 -15.24
CA TYR A 478 21.99 -0.19 -14.63
C TYR A 478 20.66 -0.97 -14.51
N SER A 479 19.57 -0.42 -15.02
CA SER A 479 18.21 -0.95 -14.87
C SER A 479 17.34 -0.70 -16.11
N ILE A 480 16.29 -1.48 -16.27
CA ILE A 480 15.29 -1.36 -17.36
C ILE A 480 13.91 -1.83 -16.87
N ALA A 481 12.84 -1.10 -17.22
CA ALA A 481 11.48 -1.49 -16.88
C ALA A 481 10.50 -1.42 -18.05
N TYR A 482 9.45 -2.24 -17.95
CA TYR A 482 8.18 -2.12 -18.65
C TYR A 482 7.17 -1.35 -17.77
N ASP A 483 6.46 -0.41 -18.37
CA ASP A 483 5.40 0.39 -17.75
C ASP A 483 4.15 0.32 -18.63
N GLY A 484 3.24 -0.58 -18.28
CA GLY A 484 1.97 -0.79 -18.98
C GLY A 484 0.88 0.22 -18.59
N CYS A 485 1.16 1.22 -17.75
CA CYS A 485 0.22 2.32 -17.50
C CYS A 485 0.42 3.43 -18.54
N ARG A 486 1.69 3.77 -18.81
CA ARG A 486 2.09 4.83 -19.75
C ARG A 486 2.46 4.28 -21.14
N ASN A 487 2.52 2.96 -21.28
CA ASN A 487 2.93 2.20 -22.48
C ASN A 487 4.39 2.50 -22.89
N LEU A 488 5.31 2.39 -21.93
CA LEU A 488 6.71 2.79 -22.05
C LEU A 488 7.67 1.66 -21.65
N ILE A 489 8.84 1.64 -22.28
CA ILE A 489 10.05 0.98 -21.79
C ILE A 489 11.00 2.06 -21.26
N TRP A 490 11.46 1.91 -20.02
CA TRP A 490 12.33 2.86 -19.30
C TRP A 490 13.77 2.34 -19.23
N PHE A 491 14.75 3.16 -19.61
CA PHE A 491 16.19 2.87 -19.50
C PHE A 491 17.03 4.15 -19.53
N GLY A 492 17.89 4.37 -18.53
CA GLY A 492 18.80 5.52 -18.47
C GLY A 492 18.12 6.87 -18.34
N ALA A 493 17.10 6.98 -17.47
CA ALA A 493 16.23 8.16 -17.27
C ALA A 493 15.55 8.62 -18.58
N LYS A 494 15.25 7.67 -19.47
CA LYS A 494 14.63 7.91 -20.78
C LYS A 494 13.66 6.80 -21.10
N SER A 495 12.57 7.15 -21.77
CA SER A 495 11.54 6.20 -22.18
C SER A 495 11.46 6.00 -23.70
N ILE A 496 10.87 4.89 -24.10
CA ILE A 496 10.49 4.58 -25.49
C ILE A 496 9.08 3.98 -25.46
N SER A 497 8.15 4.50 -26.27
CA SER A 497 6.78 3.95 -26.31
C SER A 497 6.73 2.58 -26.99
N HIS A 498 5.84 1.70 -26.52
CA HIS A 498 5.69 0.33 -27.00
C HIS A 498 4.30 0.01 -27.57
N THR A 499 4.21 -1.06 -28.36
CA THR A 499 2.99 -1.45 -29.10
C THR A 499 1.98 -2.29 -28.30
N ASN A 500 2.33 -2.78 -27.10
CA ASN A 500 1.38 -3.45 -26.22
C ASN A 500 0.34 -2.47 -25.66
N PRO A 501 -0.92 -2.91 -25.45
CA PRO A 501 -1.96 -2.09 -24.86
C PRO A 501 -1.68 -1.83 -23.37
N SER A 502 -2.34 -0.82 -22.81
CA SER A 502 -2.22 -0.52 -21.38
C SER A 502 -2.80 -1.64 -20.52
N TRP A 503 -2.04 -2.08 -19.52
CA TRP A 503 -2.39 -3.21 -18.66
C TRP A 503 -3.68 -3.01 -17.88
N LYS A 504 -4.31 -4.10 -17.46
CA LYS A 504 -5.53 -4.13 -16.66
C LYS A 504 -5.38 -5.09 -15.47
N PRO A 505 -6.15 -4.94 -14.38
CA PRO A 505 -6.09 -5.88 -13.26
C PRO A 505 -6.44 -7.29 -13.72
N GLY A 506 -5.52 -8.24 -13.52
CA GLY A 506 -5.61 -9.62 -14.00
C GLY A 506 -4.72 -9.95 -15.20
N ASP A 507 -4.10 -8.95 -15.84
CA ASP A 507 -3.07 -9.17 -16.86
C ASP A 507 -1.77 -9.69 -16.24
N ILE A 508 -0.96 -10.36 -17.05
CA ILE A 508 0.39 -10.81 -16.66
C ILE A 508 1.44 -10.20 -17.57
N VAL A 509 2.43 -9.54 -16.97
CA VAL A 509 3.65 -9.11 -17.64
C VAL A 509 4.68 -10.25 -17.56
N GLY A 510 5.23 -10.64 -18.70
CA GLY A 510 6.33 -11.59 -18.79
C GLY A 510 7.66 -10.86 -18.99
N CYS A 511 8.68 -11.21 -18.21
CA CYS A 511 10.00 -10.57 -18.24
C CYS A 511 11.08 -11.60 -18.56
N LEU A 512 11.67 -11.52 -19.77
CA LEU A 512 12.79 -12.36 -20.20
C LEU A 512 14.08 -11.55 -20.29
N ILE A 513 15.20 -12.16 -19.88
CA ILE A 513 16.56 -11.70 -20.17
C ILE A 513 17.38 -12.84 -20.77
N ASP A 514 18.08 -12.56 -21.87
CA ASP A 514 18.97 -13.48 -22.57
C ASP A 514 20.38 -12.84 -22.59
N PHE A 515 21.29 -13.39 -21.80
CA PHE A 515 22.68 -12.93 -21.70
C PHE A 515 23.53 -13.34 -22.91
N ASP A 516 23.14 -14.42 -23.60
CA ASP A 516 23.89 -14.98 -24.72
C ASP A 516 23.66 -14.15 -26.00
N ARG A 517 22.41 -13.72 -26.21
CA ARG A 517 21.98 -12.77 -27.26
C ARG A 517 22.06 -11.30 -26.86
N ARG A 518 22.25 -11.03 -25.57
CA ARG A 518 22.30 -9.68 -24.98
C ARG A 518 21.03 -8.88 -25.22
N GLU A 519 19.88 -9.48 -24.91
CA GLU A 519 18.56 -8.89 -25.12
C GLU A 519 17.60 -9.10 -23.94
N VAL A 520 16.77 -8.09 -23.67
CA VAL A 520 15.62 -8.16 -22.77
C VAL A 520 14.35 -8.15 -23.62
N ILE A 521 13.41 -9.03 -23.31
CA ILE A 521 12.11 -9.11 -23.98
C ILE A 521 11.01 -9.03 -22.91
N PHE A 522 10.13 -8.04 -23.04
CA PHE A 522 8.92 -7.93 -22.25
C PHE A 522 7.72 -8.44 -23.04
N SER A 523 6.73 -9.03 -22.36
CA SER A 523 5.46 -9.44 -22.94
C SER A 523 4.27 -9.04 -22.06
N LEU A 524 3.09 -8.91 -22.65
CA LEU A 524 1.83 -8.75 -21.92
C LEU A 524 0.87 -9.86 -22.36
N ASN A 525 0.44 -10.72 -21.43
CA ASN A 525 -0.34 -11.93 -21.70
C ASN A 525 0.26 -12.79 -22.83
N GLY A 526 1.60 -12.97 -22.81
CA GLY A 526 2.34 -13.71 -23.85
C GLY A 526 2.61 -12.95 -25.15
N ARG A 527 2.08 -11.72 -25.31
CA ARG A 527 2.34 -10.87 -26.48
C ARG A 527 3.66 -10.11 -26.30
N SER A 528 4.75 -10.67 -26.84
CA SER A 528 6.10 -10.09 -26.76
C SER A 528 6.25 -8.79 -27.57
N LEU A 529 7.08 -7.90 -27.04
CA LEU A 529 7.64 -6.74 -27.74
C LEU A 529 8.94 -7.10 -28.48
N ASP A 530 9.48 -6.16 -29.26
CA ASP A 530 10.80 -6.29 -29.89
C ASP A 530 11.94 -6.34 -28.85
N PRO A 531 13.04 -7.10 -29.08
CA PRO A 531 14.09 -7.26 -28.08
C PRO A 531 14.94 -6.00 -27.86
N PHE A 532 15.01 -5.55 -26.61
CA PHE A 532 15.77 -4.38 -26.19
C PHE A 532 17.21 -4.76 -25.80
N ARG A 533 18.21 -4.10 -26.40
CA ARG A 533 19.63 -4.48 -26.23
C ARG A 533 20.52 -3.42 -25.56
N LYS A 534 20.01 -2.20 -25.29
CA LYS A 534 20.85 -1.10 -24.76
C LYS A 534 21.39 -1.36 -23.34
N LEU A 535 20.69 -2.19 -22.55
CA LEU A 535 21.14 -2.65 -21.23
C LEU A 535 22.54 -3.30 -21.29
N PHE A 536 22.83 -4.02 -22.38
CA PHE A 536 24.09 -4.70 -22.61
C PHE A 536 25.10 -3.91 -23.45
N SER A 537 24.77 -2.68 -23.85
CA SER A 537 25.65 -1.79 -24.64
C SER A 537 26.19 -0.60 -23.83
N SER A 538 25.80 -0.43 -22.57
CA SER A 538 26.39 0.62 -21.73
C SER A 538 27.85 0.29 -21.39
N THR A 539 28.76 1.23 -21.63
CA THR A 539 30.20 1.10 -21.34
C THR A 539 30.51 0.91 -19.84
N THR A 540 29.53 1.13 -18.97
CA THR A 540 29.62 0.90 -17.52
C THR A 540 29.40 -0.54 -17.09
N ASN A 541 28.79 -1.36 -17.94
CA ASN A 541 28.33 -2.69 -17.57
C ASN A 541 29.42 -3.71 -17.93
N SER A 542 30.20 -4.10 -16.92
CA SER A 542 31.23 -5.13 -17.07
C SER A 542 30.61 -6.47 -17.49
N SER A 543 31.41 -7.33 -18.11
CA SER A 543 30.99 -8.64 -18.65
C SER A 543 30.50 -9.66 -17.60
N ASN A 544 30.47 -9.28 -16.32
CA ASN A 544 29.92 -10.08 -15.21
C ASN A 544 28.85 -9.29 -14.41
N THR A 545 28.20 -8.29 -15.03
CA THR A 545 27.10 -7.53 -14.40
C THR A 545 25.85 -8.39 -14.32
N GLY A 546 25.53 -8.89 -13.13
CA GLY A 546 24.30 -9.64 -12.87
C GLY A 546 23.11 -8.74 -12.49
N TYR A 547 21.93 -9.14 -12.92
CA TYR A 547 20.66 -8.43 -12.72
C TYR A 547 19.74 -9.21 -11.77
N PHE A 548 18.84 -8.49 -11.12
CA PHE A 548 17.74 -9.00 -10.31
C PHE A 548 16.42 -8.65 -11.02
N ALA A 549 15.39 -9.47 -10.85
CA ALA A 549 14.02 -9.03 -11.09
C ALA A 549 13.68 -7.92 -10.08
N ALA A 550 13.03 -6.85 -10.54
CA ALA A 550 12.85 -5.63 -9.77
C ALA A 550 11.58 -4.87 -10.18
N ALA A 551 11.04 -4.04 -9.30
CA ALA A 551 9.91 -3.16 -9.62
C ALA A 551 9.83 -1.91 -8.73
N SER A 552 9.25 -0.84 -9.30
CA SER A 552 8.89 0.41 -8.61
C SER A 552 7.38 0.65 -8.66
N PHE A 553 6.83 1.22 -7.58
CA PHE A 553 5.41 1.34 -7.32
C PHE A 553 5.03 2.78 -6.94
N MET A 554 4.14 3.39 -7.72
CA MET A 554 3.49 4.63 -7.32
C MET A 554 2.39 4.35 -6.27
N SER A 555 1.76 5.39 -5.73
CA SER A 555 0.72 5.26 -4.70
C SER A 555 -0.43 4.33 -5.12
N TYR A 556 -0.81 3.49 -4.17
CA TYR A 556 -1.93 2.54 -4.22
C TYR A 556 -1.76 1.38 -5.21
N GLN A 557 -0.54 1.17 -5.75
CA GLN A 557 -0.27 0.13 -6.73
C GLN A 557 0.18 -1.20 -6.11
N HIS A 558 -0.18 -2.32 -6.74
CA HIS A 558 -0.01 -3.68 -6.23
C HIS A 558 0.21 -4.67 -7.40
N CYS A 559 1.17 -5.60 -7.24
CA CYS A 559 1.34 -6.75 -8.13
C CYS A 559 1.85 -8.00 -7.39
N ARG A 560 1.74 -9.17 -8.02
CA ARG A 560 2.26 -10.46 -7.53
C ARG A 560 3.27 -11.05 -8.52
N PHE A 561 4.43 -11.46 -8.02
CA PHE A 561 5.51 -12.08 -8.78
C PHE A 561 5.35 -13.61 -8.78
N ASN A 562 5.62 -14.23 -9.92
CA ASN A 562 5.88 -15.65 -10.05
C ASN A 562 7.32 -15.84 -10.52
N PHE A 563 8.17 -16.35 -9.62
CA PHE A 563 9.58 -16.67 -9.90
C PHE A 563 9.77 -18.11 -10.45
N GLY A 564 8.68 -18.83 -10.73
CA GLY A 564 8.68 -20.25 -11.11
C GLY A 564 8.30 -21.20 -9.97
N SER A 565 7.84 -20.68 -8.83
CA SER A 565 7.24 -21.50 -7.75
C SER A 565 5.86 -22.04 -8.12
N THR A 566 5.21 -21.47 -9.14
CA THR A 566 4.02 -22.02 -9.80
C THR A 566 4.20 -21.98 -11.33
N PRO A 567 3.48 -22.82 -12.09
CA PRO A 567 3.59 -22.83 -13.55
C PRO A 567 3.29 -21.45 -14.18
N PHE A 568 4.14 -21.02 -15.11
CA PHE A 568 3.92 -19.80 -15.89
C PHE A 568 2.67 -19.92 -16.77
N ARG A 569 1.88 -18.85 -16.86
CA ARG A 569 0.64 -18.82 -17.65
C ARG A 569 0.91 -18.52 -19.12
N TYR A 570 1.96 -17.77 -19.42
CA TYR A 570 2.33 -17.34 -20.76
C TYR A 570 3.85 -17.49 -21.01
N PRO A 571 4.41 -18.71 -20.88
CA PRO A 571 5.84 -18.93 -21.06
C PRO A 571 6.33 -18.49 -22.46
N PRO A 572 7.56 -17.95 -22.57
CA PRO A 572 8.05 -17.29 -23.77
C PRO A 572 8.27 -18.29 -24.92
N THR A 573 7.55 -18.08 -26.03
CA THR A 573 7.60 -18.93 -27.22
C THR A 573 8.74 -18.59 -28.20
N THR A 574 9.45 -17.47 -27.97
CA THR A 574 10.53 -16.97 -28.83
C THR A 574 11.89 -17.64 -28.55
N VAL A 575 12.02 -18.35 -27.43
CA VAL A 575 13.24 -19.07 -27.02
C VAL A 575 12.96 -20.57 -26.88
N LYS A 576 13.98 -21.41 -27.11
CA LYS A 576 13.83 -22.88 -27.00
C LYS A 576 13.82 -23.39 -25.56
N SER A 577 14.43 -22.64 -24.64
CA SER A 577 14.65 -23.01 -23.25
C SER A 577 15.01 -21.76 -22.45
N PHE A 578 14.54 -21.69 -21.21
CA PHE A 578 14.87 -20.65 -20.24
C PHE A 578 14.92 -21.28 -18.84
N LYS A 579 15.63 -20.64 -17.92
CA LYS A 579 15.69 -21.02 -16.51
C LYS A 579 14.64 -20.28 -15.71
N THR A 580 14.13 -20.91 -14.65
CA THR A 580 13.26 -20.25 -13.67
C THR A 580 14.08 -19.81 -12.46
N PHE A 581 13.70 -18.71 -11.81
CA PHE A 581 14.40 -18.24 -10.61
C PHE A 581 14.29 -19.26 -9.46
N ASN A 582 13.09 -19.84 -9.27
CA ASN A 582 12.79 -20.72 -8.14
C ASN A 582 13.43 -22.12 -8.23
N GLU A 583 13.88 -22.52 -9.42
CA GLU A 583 14.61 -23.77 -9.68
C GLU A 583 16.10 -23.67 -9.27
N TYR A 584 16.71 -22.49 -9.40
CA TYR A 584 18.15 -22.27 -9.16
C TYR A 584 18.44 -21.43 -7.91
N GLY A 585 17.46 -20.67 -7.41
CA GLY A 585 17.57 -19.90 -6.19
C GLY A 585 17.60 -20.77 -4.94
N GLN A 586 18.11 -20.20 -3.84
CA GLN A 586 18.14 -20.82 -2.52
C GLN A 586 17.93 -19.72 -1.47
N LEU A 587 17.15 -20.01 -0.45
CA LEU A 587 16.93 -19.17 0.72
C LEU A 587 16.99 -20.03 1.97
N SER A 588 17.68 -19.56 3.01
CA SER A 588 17.55 -20.16 4.34
C SER A 588 16.15 -19.85 4.90
N ASP A 589 15.65 -20.63 5.85
CA ASP A 589 14.34 -20.36 6.45
C ASP A 589 14.30 -18.96 7.13
N ASN A 590 15.44 -18.49 7.65
CA ASN A 590 15.59 -17.13 8.17
C ASN A 590 15.51 -16.04 7.08
N ASP A 591 15.88 -16.34 5.83
CA ASP A 591 15.75 -15.42 4.69
C ASP A 591 14.35 -15.48 4.03
N LYS A 592 13.50 -16.43 4.45
CA LYS A 592 12.09 -16.52 4.04
C LYS A 592 11.14 -15.77 5.00
N LEU A 593 11.60 -15.43 6.21
CA LEU A 593 10.81 -14.79 7.26
C LEU A 593 10.70 -13.26 7.09
N ILE A 594 9.66 -12.81 6.37
CA ILE A 594 9.32 -11.39 6.25
C ILE A 594 8.61 -10.93 7.53
N LEU A 595 9.38 -10.43 8.49
CA LEU A 595 8.90 -10.04 9.82
C LEU A 595 8.31 -8.61 9.87
N PRO A 596 7.18 -8.39 10.57
CA PRO A 596 6.66 -7.07 10.92
C PRO A 596 7.68 -6.15 11.59
N LYS A 597 7.54 -4.82 11.39
CA LYS A 597 8.49 -3.81 11.88
C LYS A 597 8.72 -3.87 13.39
N TYR A 598 7.68 -4.17 14.19
CA TYR A 598 7.83 -4.31 15.64
C TYR A 598 8.62 -5.57 16.03
N LYS A 599 8.44 -6.71 15.33
CA LYS A 599 9.27 -7.91 15.54
C LYS A 599 10.72 -7.71 15.12
N LYS A 600 10.98 -7.01 14.01
CA LYS A 600 12.35 -6.58 13.65
C LYS A 600 12.97 -5.72 14.76
N LEU A 601 12.23 -4.78 15.34
CA LEU A 601 12.70 -3.95 16.46
C LEU A 601 12.87 -4.72 17.78
N GLU A 602 12.04 -5.74 18.07
CA GLU A 602 12.24 -6.65 19.21
C GLU A 602 13.53 -7.44 19.05
N LEU A 603 13.78 -8.05 17.88
CA LEU A 603 15.01 -8.80 17.61
C LEU A 603 16.25 -7.90 17.69
N LEU A 604 16.21 -6.70 17.11
CA LEU A 604 17.31 -5.72 17.21
C LEU A 604 17.63 -5.31 18.65
N ARG A 605 16.66 -5.34 19.58
CA ARG A 605 16.88 -5.12 21.02
C ARG A 605 17.45 -6.33 21.76
N LEU A 606 17.32 -7.53 21.19
CA LEU A 606 17.88 -8.78 21.72
C LEU A 606 19.30 -9.04 21.20
N ILE A 607 19.71 -8.40 20.10
CA ILE A 607 21.12 -8.35 19.70
C ILE A 607 21.91 -7.59 20.77
N LYS A 608 22.64 -8.35 21.58
CA LYS A 608 23.75 -7.79 22.37
C LYS A 608 24.86 -7.40 21.41
N ILE A 609 24.90 -6.13 21.03
CA ILE A 609 26.13 -5.49 20.57
C ILE A 609 27.15 -5.72 21.71
N ASN A 610 28.30 -6.32 21.41
CA ASN A 610 29.36 -6.42 22.40
C ASN A 610 29.85 -4.99 22.69
N ASP A 611 30.18 -4.63 23.94
CA ASP A 611 30.72 -3.29 24.24
C ASP A 611 32.07 -3.04 23.52
N GLN A 612 32.66 -4.11 22.97
CA GLN A 612 33.85 -4.12 22.13
C GLN A 612 33.58 -4.12 20.61
N ASP A 613 32.34 -4.05 20.12
CA ASP A 613 32.01 -4.00 18.67
C ASP A 613 31.84 -2.55 18.17
N CYS A 614 32.15 -2.29 16.91
CA CYS A 614 32.01 -0.96 16.33
C CYS A 614 30.54 -0.55 16.18
N ILE A 615 30.18 0.57 16.80
CA ILE A 615 28.84 1.18 16.83
C ILE A 615 28.28 1.48 15.41
N LEU A 616 29.14 1.57 14.38
CA LEU A 616 28.75 1.92 13.01
C LEU A 616 28.57 0.73 12.05
N CYS A 617 29.18 -0.42 12.31
CA CYS A 617 29.03 -1.61 11.46
C CYS A 617 28.63 -2.88 12.20
N ALA A 618 28.86 -2.97 13.52
CA ALA A 618 28.75 -4.19 14.34
C ALA A 618 29.60 -5.39 13.88
N ASP A 619 30.23 -5.34 12.70
CA ASP A 619 31.05 -6.42 12.13
C ASP A 619 32.48 -6.53 12.69
N LEU A 620 33.02 -5.45 13.28
CA LEU A 620 34.44 -5.30 13.58
C LEU A 620 34.69 -4.66 14.94
N HIS A 621 35.74 -5.10 15.62
CA HIS A 621 36.15 -4.62 16.95
C HIS A 621 36.39 -3.10 17.01
N ALA A 622 35.95 -2.47 18.10
CA ALA A 622 35.94 -1.02 18.34
C ALA A 622 37.32 -0.44 18.75
N ASN A 623 38.35 -0.72 17.97
CA ASN A 623 39.74 -0.43 18.32
C ASN A 623 40.23 1.02 18.12
N ILE A 624 39.37 2.02 17.85
CA ILE A 624 39.79 3.41 17.58
C ILE A 624 39.24 4.42 18.60
N LEU A 625 40.14 5.27 19.07
CA LEU A 625 39.87 6.51 19.80
C LEU A 625 39.91 7.72 18.83
N LEU A 626 38.84 8.52 18.82
CA LEU A 626 38.73 9.74 18.02
C LEU A 626 39.17 10.98 18.82
N LYS A 627 40.23 11.66 18.38
CA LYS A 627 40.75 12.88 19.02
C LYS A 627 40.33 14.15 18.26
N PRO A 628 40.10 15.29 18.95
CA PRO A 628 40.37 15.53 20.37
C PRO A 628 39.28 15.05 21.33
N CYS A 629 38.13 14.58 20.82
CA CYS A 629 36.94 14.32 21.65
C CYS A 629 36.97 13.05 22.52
N GLN A 630 38.01 12.22 22.42
CA GLN A 630 38.23 10.98 23.16
C GLN A 630 37.08 9.94 23.12
N HIS A 631 36.26 9.96 22.07
CA HIS A 631 35.21 8.96 21.89
C HIS A 631 35.78 7.67 21.26
N THR A 632 35.42 6.53 21.85
CA THR A 632 35.71 5.17 21.36
C THR A 632 34.47 4.57 20.67
N GLY A 633 34.46 3.27 20.37
CA GLY A 633 33.31 2.60 19.74
C GLY A 633 33.41 2.47 18.21
N PHE A 634 34.59 2.69 17.63
CA PHE A 634 34.80 2.67 16.18
C PHE A 634 35.91 1.68 15.79
N CYS A 635 35.69 0.90 14.74
CA CYS A 635 36.77 0.15 14.07
C CYS A 635 37.51 1.06 13.08
N GLU A 636 38.75 0.70 12.73
CA GLU A 636 39.58 1.45 11.78
C GLU A 636 38.87 1.77 10.45
N GLN A 637 38.21 0.78 9.85
CA GLN A 637 37.54 0.96 8.54
C GLN A 637 36.37 1.95 8.58
N CYS A 638 35.66 2.04 9.70
CA CYS A 638 34.58 3.00 9.87
C CYS A 638 35.11 4.37 10.31
N ALA A 639 36.06 4.41 11.25
CA ALA A 639 36.69 5.65 11.72
C ALA A 639 37.33 6.45 10.57
N ASN A 640 37.97 5.77 9.61
CA ASN A 640 38.60 6.40 8.44
C ASN A 640 37.60 7.01 7.43
N LYS A 641 36.29 6.74 7.56
CA LYS A 641 35.22 7.34 6.74
C LYS A 641 34.54 8.55 7.42
N LEU A 642 34.95 8.89 8.65
CA LEU A 642 34.35 9.97 9.44
C LEU A 642 35.24 11.22 9.43
N GLU A 643 34.71 12.35 9.01
CA GLU A 643 35.33 13.68 9.21
C GLU A 643 34.94 14.30 10.56
N ILE A 644 33.75 13.94 11.07
CA ILE A 644 33.14 14.45 12.29
C ILE A 644 32.73 13.27 13.18
N CYS A 645 32.95 13.38 14.49
CA CYS A 645 32.56 12.37 15.48
C CYS A 645 31.03 12.23 15.56
N PRO A 646 30.45 11.03 15.30
CA PRO A 646 29.01 10.83 15.33
C PRO A 646 28.34 11.14 16.68
N ILE A 647 29.08 10.97 17.78
CA ILE A 647 28.55 11.10 19.14
C ILE A 647 28.48 12.57 19.56
N CYS A 648 29.60 13.31 19.49
CA CYS A 648 29.70 14.68 20.01
C CYS A 648 29.75 15.78 18.93
N ARG A 649 29.62 15.42 17.64
CA ARG A 649 29.66 16.35 16.49
C ARG A 649 30.95 17.18 16.33
N SER A 650 32.04 16.76 16.98
CA SER A 650 33.35 17.45 16.89
C SER A 650 34.17 16.95 15.70
N GLU A 651 34.94 17.85 15.08
CA GLU A 651 35.94 17.56 14.03
C GLU A 651 36.95 16.48 14.50
N ILE A 652 37.21 15.46 13.66
CA ILE A 652 38.18 14.39 13.95
C ILE A 652 39.55 14.80 13.40
N ARG A 653 40.50 15.07 14.29
CA ARG A 653 41.86 15.51 13.95
C ARG A 653 42.88 14.39 13.91
N GLU A 654 42.71 13.38 14.76
CA GLU A 654 43.58 12.22 14.86
C GLU A 654 42.74 10.99 15.23
N ARG A 655 43.11 9.83 14.69
CA ARG A 655 42.53 8.52 14.99
C ARG A 655 43.66 7.66 15.54
N SER A 656 43.57 7.25 16.80
CA SER A 656 44.60 6.42 17.44
C SER A 656 44.03 5.06 17.82
N ILE A 657 44.78 4.00 17.51
CA ILE A 657 44.41 2.64 17.91
C ILE A 657 44.46 2.53 19.44
N ILE A 658 43.43 1.92 20.01
CA ILE A 658 43.38 1.49 21.40
C ILE A 658 44.08 0.15 21.48
N THR A 659 45.14 0.08 22.28
CA THR A 659 45.80 -1.16 22.70
C THR A 659 45.44 -1.41 24.15
N ASP A 660 44.96 -2.61 24.47
CA ASP A 660 44.73 -3.10 25.83
C ASP A 660 46.05 -3.15 26.66
#